data_AF-A0A811TFS0-F1
#
_entry.id   AF-A0A811TFS0-F1
#
_cell.length_a   1.000
_cell.length_b   1.000
_cell.length_c   1.000
_cell.angle_alpha   90.00
_cell.angle_beta   90.00
_cell.angle_gamma   90.00
#
_symmetry.space_group_name_H-M   'P 1'
#
loop_
_entity.id
_entity.type
_entity.pdbx_description
1 polymer ?
#
loop_
_entity_poly.entity_id
_entity_poly.type
_entity_poly.pdbx_seq_one_letter_code
_entity_poly.pdbx_strand_id
1 'polypeptide(L)'
;MLDLPDDARVLDPACGSGVFLVDAFRRLVWKRRLKLGRTPNRDEICHILLNQIYGVDIEQGAIEVTAFSLYLALLELDESFIDPKDIKFPKLIYRPGCEGDYHPVLYNQDIANNEHVFNQNEPFADRKFNLIIGNLPWTELNKKTAPRDPENLESGRQWLLEYCQEKNIPHLKPDQGIMDRVRDFASVDTRIAFIVSSRIFYQLGTGGKFWLSSFLEDNSIFMAINLSDISGEKILFGGKKHGRSGGAPGMPGSVIFYNPRPPDDDSCVTYICPKWYPLIKKRGEIVIHPPDIQTISLILLRDNPHLWKIAFMGSQSDFELIKKLTCNPTLKEVLHEIGITDKKYGKGYCKGDKSNPATKYIGYPNLEAKEDYKYSIDSSELPKFQYEQLERPREIYIYKGPALIVRRSIKSGEPCSAFTSENVVYSESYIGFSFDGVDVRYAHRINAIFNSKLTLYLAFMLSRELGWFERLIESSDWLSMPVPESILDLDDDRWGEVITIENKLCESWRSASPSERKELEDSLFKSICNLYELNENEHIIVDDTIRYTIDLYLNRKKAKTMRRSLKPPTLNQLQRYADRLCKQLNSILEFEGKTLNYTLYDIREDSPLSVVEFKQVSQTTSNQKNSTTKIEGLEELLIEISKNLRNQISEHVYVRGHLRVYEREHLYIIKPSEERFWSESAALNDADTIIREHMEAVDGVL
;
A
#
# COMPACT_ATOMS: atom_id res chain seq x y z
N MET A 1 22.05 7.62 10.25
CA MET A 1 23.35 7.50 10.97
C MET A 1 23.74 8.74 11.79
N LEU A 2 22.92 9.82 11.85
CA LEU A 2 23.25 10.99 12.68
C LEU A 2 23.33 10.64 14.17
N ASP A 3 22.50 9.70 14.64
CA ASP A 3 22.43 9.34 16.06
C ASP A 3 23.34 8.17 16.48
N LEU A 4 24.06 7.54 15.54
CA LEU A 4 24.95 6.41 15.85
C LEU A 4 26.29 6.89 16.41
N PRO A 5 27.02 6.15 17.24
CA PRO A 5 28.37 6.59 17.65
C PRO A 5 29.38 6.52 16.47
N ASP A 6 30.55 7.14 16.62
CA ASP A 6 31.59 7.17 15.58
C ASP A 6 32.39 5.85 15.44
N ASP A 7 32.24 4.95 16.41
CA ASP A 7 32.74 3.57 16.40
C ASP A 7 31.65 2.55 16.02
N ALA A 8 30.49 3.02 15.54
CA ALA A 8 29.38 2.17 15.16
C ALA A 8 29.76 1.15 14.07
N ARG A 9 29.31 -0.09 14.24
CA ARG A 9 29.48 -1.18 13.27
C ARG A 9 28.23 -1.36 12.41
N VAL A 10 28.45 -1.54 11.11
CA VAL A 10 27.41 -1.60 10.08
C VAL A 10 27.50 -2.90 9.30
N LEU A 11 26.36 -3.59 9.15
CA LEU A 11 26.22 -4.78 8.30
C LEU A 11 25.26 -4.50 7.14
N ASP A 12 25.65 -4.94 5.95
CA ASP A 12 24.72 -5.17 4.83
C ASP A 12 24.66 -6.67 4.49
N PRO A 13 23.54 -7.37 4.77
CA PRO A 13 23.43 -8.82 4.60
C PRO A 13 23.18 -9.27 3.15
N ALA A 14 23.03 -8.32 2.22
CA ALA A 14 22.86 -8.57 0.79
C ALA A 14 23.45 -7.39 0.00
N CYS A 15 24.77 -7.20 0.12
CA CYS A 15 25.40 -5.91 -0.12
C CYS A 15 25.46 -5.47 -1.59
N GLY A 16 25.31 -6.39 -2.54
CA GLY A 16 25.29 -6.08 -3.97
C GLY A 16 26.54 -5.31 -4.40
N SER A 17 26.36 -4.11 -4.94
CA SER A 17 27.48 -3.23 -5.33
C SER A 17 28.13 -2.47 -4.17
N GLY A 18 27.62 -2.61 -2.94
CA GLY A 18 28.20 -2.01 -1.74
C GLY A 18 27.81 -0.56 -1.48
N VAL A 19 26.78 -0.04 -2.16
CA VAL A 19 26.42 1.40 -2.07
C VAL A 19 26.11 1.85 -0.63
N PHE A 20 25.38 1.04 0.15
CA PHE A 20 25.10 1.35 1.55
C PHE A 20 26.35 1.32 2.42
N LEU A 21 27.24 0.34 2.20
CA LEU A 21 28.49 0.20 2.94
C LEU A 21 29.45 1.36 2.66
N VAL A 22 29.54 1.80 1.40
CA VAL A 22 30.35 2.95 0.98
C VAL A 22 29.84 4.24 1.64
N ASP A 23 28.54 4.49 1.61
CA ASP A 23 27.98 5.69 2.23
C ASP A 23 28.06 5.64 3.76
N ALA A 24 27.90 4.46 4.37
CA ALA A 24 28.13 4.26 5.79
C ALA A 24 29.58 4.56 6.16
N PHE A 25 30.54 4.08 5.38
CA PHE A 25 31.96 4.32 5.57
C PHE A 25 32.30 5.81 5.52
N ARG A 26 31.84 6.52 4.47
CA ARG A 26 32.00 7.98 4.35
C ARG A 26 31.45 8.72 5.57
N ARG A 27 30.25 8.33 6.02
CA ARG A 27 29.61 8.95 7.21
C ARG A 27 30.40 8.68 8.49
N LEU A 28 30.92 7.47 8.70
CA LEU A 28 31.72 7.15 9.89
C LEU A 28 33.05 7.92 9.91
N VAL A 29 33.73 8.03 8.77
CA VAL A 29 34.95 8.86 8.65
C VAL A 29 34.63 10.33 8.94
N TRP A 30 33.53 10.85 8.41
CA TRP A 30 33.06 12.21 8.72
C TRP A 30 32.79 12.40 10.22
N LYS A 31 32.16 11.44 10.89
CA LYS A 31 31.96 11.51 12.35
C LYS A 31 33.26 11.45 13.13
N ARG A 32 34.19 10.58 12.73
CA ARG A 32 35.53 10.51 13.33
C ARG A 32 36.28 11.84 13.18
N ARG A 33 36.16 12.49 12.02
CA ARG A 33 36.69 13.85 11.79
C ARG A 33 36.13 14.87 12.78
N LEU A 34 34.82 14.88 12.98
CA LEU A 34 34.18 15.78 13.95
C LEU A 34 34.67 15.54 15.38
N LYS A 35 34.80 14.27 15.78
CA LYS A 35 35.28 13.90 17.12
C LYS A 35 36.75 14.25 17.36
N LEU A 36 37.60 14.05 16.35
CA LEU A 36 39.04 14.35 16.43
C LEU A 36 39.36 15.84 16.27
N GLY A 37 38.45 16.62 15.68
CA GLY A 37 38.72 18.02 15.29
C GLY A 37 39.72 18.16 14.13
N ARG A 38 40.10 17.05 13.47
CA ARG A 38 41.00 17.00 12.32
C ARG A 38 40.59 15.89 11.35
N THR A 39 41.08 15.92 10.12
CA THR A 39 40.93 14.80 9.18
C THR A 39 41.65 13.55 9.75
N PRO A 40 40.99 12.38 9.79
CA PRO A 40 41.64 11.12 10.13
C PRO A 40 42.77 10.78 9.15
N ASN A 41 43.87 10.21 9.63
CA ASN A 41 44.94 9.73 8.75
C ASN A 41 44.55 8.39 8.12
N ARG A 42 45.35 7.93 7.15
CA ARG A 42 45.10 6.67 6.43
C ARG A 42 44.89 5.47 7.35
N ASP A 43 45.71 5.31 8.39
CA ASP A 43 45.62 4.17 9.31
C ASP A 43 44.30 4.20 10.09
N GLU A 44 43.85 5.37 10.53
CA GLU A 44 42.55 5.56 11.19
C GLU A 44 41.38 5.27 10.24
N ILE A 45 41.48 5.69 8.97
CA ILE A 45 40.46 5.41 7.95
C ILE A 45 40.42 3.90 7.63
N CYS A 46 41.58 3.25 7.47
CA CYS A 46 41.69 1.81 7.29
C CYS A 46 41.15 1.04 8.51
N HIS A 47 41.38 1.54 9.72
CA HIS A 47 40.83 0.95 10.93
C HIS A 47 39.30 0.99 10.93
N ILE A 48 38.69 2.11 10.55
CA ILE A 48 37.22 2.19 10.39
C ILE A 48 36.76 1.16 9.36
N LEU A 49 37.39 1.10 8.19
CA LEU A 49 37.01 0.18 7.12
C LEU A 49 37.07 -1.30 7.56
N LEU A 50 38.09 -1.69 8.32
CA LEU A 50 38.32 -3.07 8.74
C LEU A 50 37.53 -3.52 9.98
N ASN A 51 37.02 -2.58 10.79
CA ASN A 51 36.39 -2.89 12.08
C ASN A 51 34.94 -2.41 12.20
N GLN A 52 34.43 -1.66 11.23
CA GLN A 52 33.10 -1.04 11.31
C GLN A 52 32.21 -1.28 10.09
N ILE A 53 32.74 -1.79 8.98
CA ILE A 53 31.98 -2.01 7.74
C ILE A 53 31.99 -3.50 7.43
N TYR A 54 30.82 -4.13 7.26
CA TYR A 54 30.69 -5.56 7.01
C TYR A 54 29.64 -5.84 5.94
N GLY A 55 29.91 -6.76 5.02
CA GLY A 55 29.04 -7.10 3.90
C GLY A 55 29.00 -8.59 3.60
N VAL A 56 27.81 -9.08 3.26
CA VAL A 56 27.59 -10.46 2.80
C VAL A 56 26.82 -10.40 1.48
N ASP A 57 27.23 -11.20 0.51
CA ASP A 57 26.51 -11.41 -0.74
C ASP A 57 26.82 -12.80 -1.29
N ILE A 58 25.89 -13.37 -2.03
CA ILE A 58 26.01 -14.69 -2.65
C ILE A 58 26.75 -14.64 -3.99
N GLU A 59 26.84 -13.46 -4.62
CA GLU A 59 27.52 -13.29 -5.90
C GLU A 59 28.96 -12.82 -5.67
N GLN A 60 29.94 -13.66 -6.02
CA GLN A 60 31.37 -13.30 -5.97
C GLN A 60 31.66 -11.97 -6.67
N GLY A 61 31.05 -11.75 -7.85
CA GLY A 61 31.21 -10.51 -8.60
C GLY A 61 30.67 -9.28 -7.85
N ALA A 62 29.60 -9.43 -7.07
CA ALA A 62 29.05 -8.36 -6.23
C ALA A 62 30.01 -8.01 -5.08
N ILE A 63 30.59 -9.02 -4.42
CA ILE A 63 31.63 -8.85 -3.39
C ILE A 63 32.86 -8.14 -3.94
N GLU A 64 33.33 -8.50 -5.14
CA GLU A 64 34.46 -7.86 -5.79
C GLU A 64 34.17 -6.39 -6.14
N VAL A 65 32.97 -6.10 -6.67
CA VAL A 65 32.52 -4.72 -6.95
C VAL A 65 32.39 -3.90 -5.66
N THR A 66 31.88 -4.50 -4.58
CA THR A 66 31.80 -3.87 -3.26
C THR A 66 33.19 -3.53 -2.73
N ALA A 67 34.13 -4.48 -2.78
CA ALA A 67 35.52 -4.25 -2.35
C ALA A 67 36.17 -3.12 -3.15
N PHE A 68 36.01 -3.13 -4.48
CA PHE A 68 36.51 -2.07 -5.35
C PHE A 68 35.91 -0.71 -5.00
N SER A 69 34.60 -0.64 -4.77
CA SER A 69 33.91 0.61 -4.41
C SER A 69 34.37 1.17 -3.07
N LEU A 70 34.62 0.29 -2.08
CA LEU A 70 35.20 0.67 -0.79
C LEU A 70 36.66 1.16 -0.92
N TYR A 71 37.46 0.56 -1.81
CA TYR A 71 38.81 1.06 -2.09
C TYR A 71 38.79 2.44 -2.75
N LEU A 72 37.87 2.70 -3.69
CA LEU A 72 37.70 4.04 -4.26
C LEU A 72 37.31 5.06 -3.19
N ALA A 73 36.36 4.72 -2.32
CA ALA A 73 35.98 5.58 -1.21
C ALA A 73 37.14 5.80 -0.22
N LEU A 74 37.96 4.78 0.04
CA LEU A 74 39.17 4.92 0.86
C LEU A 74 40.15 5.95 0.26
N LEU A 75 40.39 5.90 -1.05
CA LEU A 75 41.25 6.86 -1.74
C LEU A 75 40.65 8.27 -1.77
N GLU A 76 39.33 8.38 -1.91
CA GLU A 76 38.61 9.67 -1.86
C GLU A 76 38.74 10.33 -0.48
N LEU A 77 38.71 9.55 0.59
CA LEU A 77 38.73 10.02 1.97
C LEU A 77 40.16 10.28 2.51
N ASP A 78 41.18 9.68 1.90
CA ASP A 78 42.59 9.86 2.27
C ASP A 78 43.18 11.13 1.64
N GLU A 79 43.07 12.26 2.35
CA GLU A 79 43.63 13.56 1.92
C GLU A 79 45.18 13.57 1.86
N SER A 80 45.86 12.56 2.42
CA SER A 80 47.33 12.47 2.47
C SER A 80 47.98 11.86 1.22
N PHE A 81 47.17 11.63 0.19
CA PHE A 81 47.55 10.99 -1.05
C PHE A 81 48.50 11.84 -1.92
N ILE A 82 49.69 11.29 -2.24
CA ILE A 82 50.72 11.97 -3.06
C ILE A 82 51.16 11.11 -4.27
N ASP A 83 51.31 9.78 -4.15
CA ASP A 83 51.71 8.87 -5.25
C ASP A 83 50.92 7.53 -5.24
N PRO A 84 50.32 7.10 -6.38
CA PRO A 84 49.66 5.81 -6.53
C PRO A 84 50.51 4.57 -6.20
N LYS A 85 51.83 4.62 -6.33
CA LYS A 85 52.73 3.44 -6.24
C LYS A 85 52.94 2.91 -4.81
N ASP A 86 52.69 3.75 -3.80
CA ASP A 86 52.86 3.39 -2.39
C ASP A 86 51.57 2.86 -1.75
N ILE A 87 50.48 2.77 -2.52
CA ILE A 87 49.18 2.30 -2.03
C ILE A 87 49.23 0.78 -1.77
N LYS A 88 49.16 0.41 -0.50
CA LYS A 88 48.73 -0.93 -0.08
C LYS A 88 47.27 -0.88 0.34
N PHE A 89 46.46 -1.75 -0.25
CA PHE A 89 45.06 -1.92 0.12
C PHE A 89 44.91 -2.99 1.20
N PRO A 90 44.06 -2.78 2.21
CA PRO A 90 43.72 -3.82 3.17
C PRO A 90 42.98 -4.96 2.48
N LYS A 91 43.14 -6.20 2.95
CA LYS A 91 42.44 -7.37 2.36
C LYS A 91 41.01 -7.44 2.90
N LEU A 92 40.03 -6.98 2.13
CA LEU A 92 38.63 -6.91 2.58
C LEU A 92 37.85 -8.23 2.47
N ILE A 93 38.12 -9.01 1.43
CA ILE A 93 37.33 -10.21 1.06
C ILE A 93 37.84 -11.42 1.81
N TYR A 94 36.95 -12.18 2.46
CA TYR A 94 37.21 -13.46 3.12
C TYR A 94 37.76 -14.50 2.14
N ARG A 95 38.82 -15.21 2.55
CA ARG A 95 39.43 -16.32 1.83
C ARG A 95 39.71 -17.46 2.81
N PRO A 96 39.21 -18.68 2.55
CA PRO A 96 39.53 -19.85 3.38
C PRO A 96 41.04 -20.08 3.49
N GLY A 97 41.52 -20.45 4.68
CA GLY A 97 42.91 -20.86 4.91
C GLY A 97 43.94 -19.71 5.00
N CYS A 98 43.50 -18.45 5.02
CA CYS A 98 44.37 -17.32 5.34
C CYS A 98 44.43 -17.10 6.86
N GLU A 99 45.41 -17.69 7.54
CA GLU A 99 45.66 -17.46 8.98
C GLU A 99 46.61 -16.26 9.21
N GLY A 100 46.30 -15.35 10.17
CA GLY A 100 47.10 -14.16 10.54
C GLY A 100 46.28 -12.95 11.06
N ASP A 101 46.87 -11.74 11.10
CA ASP A 101 46.23 -10.42 11.37
C ASP A 101 45.24 -9.99 10.26
N TYR A 102 44.38 -10.93 9.85
CA TYR A 102 43.48 -10.82 8.72
C TYR A 102 42.05 -10.79 9.24
N HIS A 103 41.44 -9.60 9.20
CA HIS A 103 40.05 -9.36 9.59
C HIS A 103 39.22 -9.06 8.33
N PRO A 104 38.72 -10.10 7.63
CA PRO A 104 37.88 -9.88 6.47
C PRO A 104 36.55 -9.28 6.88
N VAL A 105 36.04 -8.40 6.02
CA VAL A 105 34.80 -7.67 6.21
C VAL A 105 33.75 -8.00 5.16
N LEU A 106 34.15 -8.60 4.03
CA LEU A 106 33.27 -9.00 2.95
C LEU A 106 33.27 -10.52 2.79
N TYR A 107 32.09 -11.12 2.72
CA TYR A 107 31.91 -12.57 2.66
C TYR A 107 31.08 -12.95 1.45
N ASN A 108 31.65 -13.76 0.54
CA ASN A 108 30.88 -14.42 -0.52
C ASN A 108 30.17 -15.65 0.08
N GLN A 109 28.93 -15.46 0.54
CA GLN A 109 28.14 -16.49 1.22
C GLN A 109 26.66 -16.13 1.29
N ASP A 110 25.81 -17.15 1.50
CA ASP A 110 24.43 -16.94 1.97
C ASP A 110 24.41 -16.55 3.45
N ILE A 111 23.77 -15.44 3.79
CA ILE A 111 23.63 -14.96 5.18
C ILE A 111 22.90 -15.98 6.10
N ALA A 112 22.07 -16.86 5.53
CA ALA A 112 21.40 -17.94 6.24
C ALA A 112 22.31 -19.15 6.50
N ASN A 113 23.53 -19.19 5.96
CA ASN A 113 24.50 -20.25 6.24
C ASN A 113 24.99 -20.15 7.70
N ASN A 114 24.42 -20.99 8.57
CA ASN A 114 24.77 -21.09 9.99
C ASN A 114 26.09 -21.86 10.24
N GLU A 115 26.62 -22.56 9.24
CA GLU A 115 27.88 -23.31 9.31
C GLU A 115 29.11 -22.44 8.96
N HIS A 116 28.89 -21.24 8.39
CA HIS A 116 29.99 -20.37 7.96
C HIS A 116 30.73 -19.70 9.13
N VAL A 117 32.03 -19.46 8.95
CA VAL A 117 32.94 -18.95 10.01
C VAL A 117 32.54 -17.59 10.58
N PHE A 118 31.85 -16.74 9.81
CA PHE A 118 31.41 -15.43 10.31
C PHE A 118 30.51 -15.59 11.55
N ASN A 119 29.73 -16.68 11.68
CA ASN A 119 28.87 -16.90 12.84
C ASN A 119 29.65 -17.03 14.16
N GLN A 120 30.95 -17.31 14.10
CA GLN A 120 31.83 -17.51 15.25
C GLN A 120 32.74 -16.31 15.52
N ASN A 121 32.77 -15.32 14.62
CA ASN A 121 33.69 -14.19 14.69
C ASN A 121 32.97 -12.90 15.13
N GLU A 122 33.70 -12.03 15.83
CA GLU A 122 33.25 -10.66 16.06
C GLU A 122 33.15 -9.92 14.71
N PRO A 123 32.10 -9.11 14.46
CA PRO A 123 31.02 -8.70 15.37
C PRO A 123 29.74 -9.55 15.31
N PHE A 124 29.67 -10.58 14.47
CA PHE A 124 28.48 -11.40 14.27
C PHE A 124 28.14 -12.22 15.53
N ALA A 125 29.11 -12.95 16.08
CA ALA A 125 28.91 -13.81 17.24
C ALA A 125 28.46 -13.03 18.49
N ASP A 126 29.02 -11.82 18.65
CA ASP A 126 28.77 -10.96 19.81
C ASP A 126 27.54 -10.05 19.65
N ARG A 127 26.87 -10.09 18.49
CA ARG A 127 25.70 -9.24 18.16
C ARG A 127 25.97 -7.74 18.29
N LYS A 128 27.19 -7.31 17.95
CA LYS A 128 27.68 -5.93 18.15
C LYS A 128 27.44 -5.00 16.96
N PHE A 129 26.44 -5.27 16.13
CA PHE A 129 26.08 -4.35 15.06
C PHE A 129 25.17 -3.23 15.58
N ASN A 130 25.51 -1.97 15.31
CA ASN A 130 24.66 -0.83 15.66
C ASN A 130 23.64 -0.53 14.55
N LEU A 131 23.99 -0.85 13.30
CA LEU A 131 23.13 -0.68 12.13
C LEU A 131 23.22 -1.92 11.24
N ILE A 132 22.06 -2.45 10.87
CA ILE A 132 21.94 -3.42 9.77
C ILE A 132 21.09 -2.75 8.68
N ILE A 133 21.63 -2.63 7.47
CA ILE A 133 20.99 -1.88 6.37
C ILE A 133 21.17 -2.59 5.04
N GLY A 134 20.19 -2.50 4.14
CA GLY A 134 20.35 -3.07 2.79
C GLY A 134 19.11 -2.95 1.91
N ASN A 135 19.28 -3.32 0.64
CA ASN A 135 18.18 -3.49 -0.32
C ASN A 135 18.00 -4.99 -0.60
N LEU A 136 17.04 -5.61 0.07
CA LEU A 136 16.94 -7.06 0.11
C LEU A 136 16.37 -7.63 -1.19
N PRO A 137 16.85 -8.81 -1.65
CA PRO A 137 16.23 -9.50 -2.77
C PRO A 137 14.82 -9.95 -2.42
N TRP A 138 13.87 -9.80 -3.34
CA TRP A 138 12.45 -10.15 -3.11
C TRP A 138 11.84 -11.08 -4.16
N THR A 139 12.64 -11.62 -5.08
CA THR A 139 12.17 -12.65 -6.01
C THR A 139 12.02 -13.98 -5.27
N GLU A 140 10.89 -14.67 -5.49
CA GLU A 140 10.61 -15.98 -4.87
C GLU A 140 11.74 -16.99 -5.11
N LEU A 141 12.13 -17.70 -4.06
CA LEU A 141 13.13 -18.75 -4.15
C LEU A 141 12.58 -19.96 -4.92
N ASN A 142 13.45 -20.60 -5.71
CA ASN A 142 13.09 -21.83 -6.41
C ASN A 142 12.87 -22.94 -5.37
N LYS A 143 11.75 -23.65 -5.48
CA LYS A 143 11.39 -24.74 -4.56
C LYS A 143 12.24 -26.00 -4.73
N LYS A 144 12.96 -26.14 -5.84
CA LYS A 144 13.83 -27.28 -6.08
C LYS A 144 15.07 -27.17 -5.20
N THR A 145 15.28 -28.16 -4.35
CA THR A 145 16.49 -28.30 -3.55
C THR A 145 17.70 -28.56 -4.45
N ALA A 146 18.80 -27.89 -4.16
CA ALA A 146 20.11 -28.11 -4.79
C ALA A 146 21.17 -28.44 -3.72
N PRO A 147 22.34 -28.99 -4.09
CA PRO A 147 23.47 -29.09 -3.17
C PRO A 147 23.82 -27.72 -2.58
N ARG A 148 24.40 -27.67 -1.39
CA ARG A 148 24.91 -26.45 -0.76
C ARG A 148 26.31 -26.12 -1.30
N ASP A 149 26.36 -25.32 -2.35
CA ASP A 149 27.62 -24.89 -2.99
C ASP A 149 27.64 -23.36 -3.10
N PRO A 150 28.48 -22.67 -2.30
CA PRO A 150 28.60 -21.20 -2.32
C PRO A 150 29.11 -20.62 -3.64
N GLU A 151 29.83 -21.42 -4.44
CA GLU A 151 30.41 -20.96 -5.72
C GLU A 151 29.41 -21.03 -6.89
N ASN A 152 28.21 -21.60 -6.65
CA ASN A 152 27.14 -21.67 -7.63
C ASN A 152 25.89 -20.95 -7.13
N LEU A 153 25.33 -20.06 -7.97
CA LEU A 153 24.25 -19.16 -7.58
C LEU A 153 22.92 -19.87 -7.25
N GLU A 154 22.58 -20.94 -7.98
CA GLU A 154 21.33 -21.68 -7.75
C GLU A 154 21.41 -22.52 -6.47
N SER A 155 22.57 -23.10 -6.20
CA SER A 155 22.88 -23.85 -4.98
C SER A 155 23.17 -22.97 -3.76
N GLY A 156 23.72 -21.78 -3.97
CA GLY A 156 24.12 -20.89 -2.89
C GLY A 156 22.93 -20.37 -2.11
N ARG A 157 21.72 -20.31 -2.72
CA ARG A 157 20.49 -19.88 -2.04
C ARG A 157 19.82 -20.98 -1.23
N GLN A 158 20.41 -22.17 -1.20
CA GLN A 158 19.82 -23.34 -0.56
C GLN A 158 19.67 -23.13 0.95
N TRP A 159 20.63 -22.47 1.61
CA TRP A 159 20.51 -22.18 3.05
C TRP A 159 19.33 -21.27 3.35
N LEU A 160 19.15 -20.18 2.59
CA LEU A 160 18.00 -19.29 2.79
C LEU A 160 16.67 -19.97 2.42
N LEU A 161 16.66 -20.86 1.43
CA LEU A 161 15.48 -21.67 1.10
C LEU A 161 15.07 -22.55 2.28
N GLU A 162 16.01 -23.30 2.84
CA GLU A 162 15.78 -24.18 3.99
C GLU A 162 15.38 -23.38 5.24
N TYR A 163 16.03 -22.25 5.48
CA TYR A 163 15.68 -21.32 6.56
C TYR A 163 14.23 -20.82 6.41
N CYS A 164 13.84 -20.42 5.20
CA CYS A 164 12.48 -19.97 4.92
C CYS A 164 11.45 -21.08 5.14
N GLN A 165 11.79 -22.34 4.83
CA GLN A 165 10.93 -23.49 5.08
C GLN A 165 10.79 -23.75 6.58
N GLU A 166 11.90 -23.77 7.32
CA GLU A 166 11.94 -23.99 8.77
C GLU A 166 11.13 -22.93 9.53
N LYS A 167 11.31 -21.66 9.17
CA LYS A 167 10.61 -20.51 9.77
C LYS A 167 9.21 -20.27 9.20
N ASN A 168 8.72 -21.13 8.31
CA ASN A 168 7.42 -21.00 7.66
C ASN A 168 7.19 -19.64 6.95
N ILE A 169 8.24 -19.09 6.33
CA ILE A 169 8.19 -17.81 5.60
C ILE A 169 7.25 -17.95 4.38
N PRO A 170 6.19 -17.13 4.30
CA PRO A 170 5.19 -17.27 3.23
C PRO A 170 5.78 -17.06 1.84
N HIS A 171 5.47 -18.00 0.93
CA HIS A 171 5.98 -18.00 -0.45
C HIS A 171 7.51 -17.94 -0.56
N LEU A 172 8.26 -18.36 0.48
CA LEU A 172 9.72 -18.49 0.46
C LEU A 172 10.41 -17.21 -0.05
N LYS A 173 9.95 -16.06 0.47
CA LYS A 173 10.40 -14.75 0.04
C LYS A 173 11.68 -14.36 0.78
N PRO A 174 12.79 -14.09 0.05
CA PRO A 174 14.09 -13.92 0.66
C PRO A 174 14.22 -12.66 1.50
N ASP A 175 13.53 -11.56 1.14
CA ASP A 175 13.47 -10.33 1.93
C ASP A 175 12.98 -10.60 3.36
N GLN A 176 11.89 -11.35 3.50
CA GLN A 176 11.33 -11.73 4.79
C GLN A 176 12.22 -12.73 5.55
N GLY A 177 12.84 -13.68 4.86
CA GLY A 177 13.78 -14.62 5.47
C GLY A 177 15.03 -13.94 6.03
N ILE A 178 15.59 -12.97 5.30
CA ILE A 178 16.74 -12.20 5.75
C ILE A 178 16.37 -11.28 6.91
N MET A 179 15.21 -10.60 6.86
CA MET A 179 14.70 -9.81 7.99
C MET A 179 14.61 -10.62 9.29
N ASP A 180 14.19 -11.88 9.18
CA ASP A 180 14.11 -12.80 10.32
C ASP A 180 15.52 -13.22 10.80
N ARG A 181 16.40 -13.60 9.87
CA ARG A 181 17.76 -14.08 10.13
C ARG A 181 18.66 -13.05 10.79
N VAL A 182 18.57 -11.77 10.42
CA VAL A 182 19.50 -10.75 10.95
C VAL A 182 19.36 -10.52 12.46
N ARG A 183 18.25 -10.97 13.08
CA ARG A 183 18.06 -10.96 14.53
C ARG A 183 19.13 -11.77 15.27
N ASP A 184 19.68 -12.81 14.64
CA ASP A 184 20.75 -13.62 15.24
C ASP A 184 22.05 -12.85 15.43
N PHE A 185 22.23 -11.76 14.68
CA PHE A 185 23.40 -10.87 14.72
C PHE A 185 23.11 -9.53 15.39
N ALA A 186 21.88 -9.32 15.87
CA ALA A 186 21.42 -8.02 16.35
C ALA A 186 21.19 -8.03 17.87
N SER A 187 21.53 -6.92 18.51
CA SER A 187 21.15 -6.60 19.89
C SER A 187 19.82 -5.84 19.91
N VAL A 188 19.20 -5.71 21.09
CA VAL A 188 17.94 -4.94 21.24
C VAL A 188 18.07 -3.48 20.79
N ASP A 189 19.28 -2.91 20.87
CA ASP A 189 19.58 -1.53 20.47
C ASP A 189 19.97 -1.39 18.99
N THR A 190 20.18 -2.51 18.29
CA THR A 190 20.53 -2.51 16.87
C THR A 190 19.38 -1.89 16.08
N ARG A 191 19.69 -0.85 15.29
CA ARG A 191 18.73 -0.27 14.34
C ARG A 191 18.83 -1.04 13.03
N ILE A 192 17.69 -1.44 12.49
CA ILE A 192 17.62 -2.19 11.23
C ILE A 192 16.80 -1.38 10.22
N ALA A 193 17.30 -1.26 8.99
CA ALA A 193 16.65 -0.50 7.92
C ALA A 193 16.74 -1.25 6.59
N PHE A 194 15.62 -1.68 6.03
CA PHE A 194 15.63 -2.41 4.76
C PHE A 194 14.70 -1.81 3.72
N ILE A 195 15.16 -1.83 2.47
CA ILE A 195 14.28 -1.75 1.31
C ILE A 195 13.79 -3.16 1.02
N VAL A 196 12.46 -3.33 0.98
CA VAL A 196 11.75 -4.61 0.87
C VAL A 196 10.58 -4.47 -0.09
N SER A 197 9.95 -5.59 -0.50
CA SER A 197 8.72 -5.50 -1.27
C SER A 197 7.56 -5.01 -0.40
N SER A 198 6.76 -4.06 -0.90
CA SER A 198 5.55 -3.57 -0.19
C SER A 198 4.53 -4.67 0.09
N ARG A 199 4.64 -5.83 -0.58
CA ARG A 199 3.82 -7.03 -0.39
C ARG A 199 3.61 -7.40 1.09
N ILE A 200 4.62 -7.17 1.93
CA ILE A 200 4.55 -7.45 3.38
C ILE A 200 3.38 -6.75 4.10
N PHE A 201 2.86 -5.65 3.56
CA PHE A 201 1.70 -4.92 4.09
C PHE A 201 0.35 -5.45 3.60
N TYR A 202 0.33 -6.49 2.75
CA TYR A 202 -0.91 -7.00 2.14
C TYR A 202 -1.00 -8.55 2.13
N GLN A 203 0.09 -9.23 2.52
CA GLN A 203 0.24 -10.67 2.37
C GLN A 203 -0.26 -11.45 3.59
N LEU A 204 -1.29 -12.29 3.40
CA LEU A 204 -1.56 -13.39 4.34
C LEU A 204 -0.41 -14.41 4.29
N GLY A 205 0.00 -14.88 5.45
CA GLY A 205 0.94 -15.97 5.66
C GLY A 205 0.27 -17.35 5.79
N THR A 206 1.04 -18.30 6.30
CA THR A 206 0.65 -19.71 6.43
C THR A 206 -0.54 -19.85 7.41
N GLY A 207 -1.53 -20.67 7.05
CA GLY A 207 -2.74 -20.85 7.88
C GLY A 207 -3.68 -19.64 7.92
N GLY A 208 -3.49 -18.64 7.04
CA GLY A 208 -4.34 -17.45 6.96
C GLY A 208 -3.93 -16.32 7.90
N LYS A 209 -2.93 -16.51 8.76
CA LYS A 209 -2.38 -15.46 9.63
C LYS A 209 -1.50 -14.50 8.86
N PHE A 210 -1.57 -13.21 9.15
CA PHE A 210 -0.74 -12.19 8.50
C PHE A 210 0.72 -12.28 8.99
N TRP A 211 1.69 -12.38 8.07
CA TRP A 211 3.09 -12.55 8.47
C TRP A 211 3.63 -11.38 9.29
N LEU A 212 3.26 -10.15 8.91
CA LEU A 212 3.73 -8.96 9.60
C LEU A 212 3.23 -8.91 11.04
N SER A 213 2.06 -9.50 11.35
CA SER A 213 1.58 -9.61 12.74
C SER A 213 2.52 -10.48 13.58
N SER A 214 2.96 -11.63 13.06
CA SER A 214 3.96 -12.46 13.74
C SER A 214 5.33 -11.80 13.81
N PHE A 215 5.72 -11.07 12.75
CA PHE A 215 6.96 -10.30 12.77
C PHE A 215 6.96 -9.23 13.88
N LEU A 216 5.82 -8.58 14.13
CA LEU A 216 5.63 -7.59 15.19
C LEU A 216 5.62 -8.18 16.61
N GLU A 217 5.57 -9.50 16.80
CA GLU A 217 5.68 -10.12 18.13
C GLU A 217 7.09 -9.92 18.72
N ASP A 218 8.10 -9.91 17.86
CA ASP A 218 9.52 -9.84 18.25
C ASP A 218 10.23 -8.57 17.75
N ASN A 219 9.57 -7.74 16.94
CA ASN A 219 10.17 -6.57 16.30
C ASN A 219 9.28 -5.33 16.43
N SER A 220 9.90 -4.20 16.76
CA SER A 220 9.24 -2.91 16.91
C SER A 220 9.57 -2.04 15.71
N ILE A 221 8.58 -1.83 14.82
CA ILE A 221 8.71 -0.97 13.64
C ILE A 221 8.38 0.46 14.05
N PHE A 222 9.37 1.35 14.08
CA PHE A 222 9.15 2.75 14.44
C PHE A 222 8.89 3.65 13.22
N MET A 223 9.27 3.22 12.01
CA MET A 223 8.96 3.93 10.78
C MET A 223 8.82 2.98 9.59
N ALA A 224 7.82 3.23 8.75
CA ALA A 224 7.62 2.53 7.49
C ALA A 224 7.25 3.53 6.38
N ILE A 225 7.93 3.44 5.25
CA ILE A 225 7.68 4.28 4.06
C ILE A 225 7.17 3.37 2.95
N ASN A 226 5.87 3.45 2.68
CA ASN A 226 5.20 2.64 1.67
C ASN A 226 5.17 3.37 0.32
N LEU A 227 6.03 2.93 -0.60
CA LEU A 227 6.20 3.56 -1.92
C LEU A 227 5.28 2.91 -2.98
N SER A 228 4.27 2.15 -2.56
CA SER A 228 3.39 1.40 -3.47
C SER A 228 2.76 2.28 -4.54
N ASP A 229 2.28 3.46 -4.15
CA ASP A 229 1.51 4.31 -5.06
C ASP A 229 2.36 4.91 -6.19
N ILE A 230 3.68 5.04 -5.99
CA ILE A 230 4.60 5.70 -6.94
C ILE A 230 5.48 4.71 -7.73
N SER A 231 5.41 3.41 -7.41
CA SER A 231 6.19 2.34 -8.03
C SER A 231 6.03 2.22 -9.56
N GLY A 232 4.81 2.48 -10.08
CA GLY A 232 4.49 2.35 -11.51
C GLY A 232 5.09 3.42 -12.42
N GLU A 233 5.81 4.40 -11.87
CA GLU A 233 6.32 5.57 -12.59
C GLU A 233 7.74 5.42 -13.13
N LYS A 234 8.39 4.27 -12.88
CA LYS A 234 9.79 3.99 -13.27
C LYS A 234 10.81 5.00 -12.71
N ILE A 235 10.43 5.78 -11.71
CA ILE A 235 11.31 6.69 -10.98
C ILE A 235 12.06 5.94 -9.89
N LEU A 236 11.37 5.01 -9.24
CA LEU A 236 11.94 4.10 -8.27
C LEU A 236 12.12 2.72 -8.91
N PHE A 237 13.26 2.09 -8.61
CA PHE A 237 13.61 0.72 -9.03
C PHE A 237 13.52 0.55 -10.56
N GLY A 238 14.63 0.85 -11.24
CA GLY A 238 14.71 0.97 -12.70
C GLY A 238 13.92 -0.10 -13.48
N GLY A 239 13.08 0.35 -14.43
CA GLY A 239 12.33 -0.57 -15.29
C GLY A 239 13.22 -1.17 -16.37
N LYS A 240 13.56 -2.46 -16.28
CA LYS A 240 14.20 -3.16 -17.41
C LYS A 240 13.27 -3.14 -18.63
N LYS A 241 13.82 -2.72 -19.78
CA LYS A 241 13.33 -3.13 -21.11
C LYS A 241 13.52 -4.64 -21.22
N HIS A 242 12.59 -5.30 -21.91
CA HIS A 242 12.57 -6.74 -22.12
C HIS A 242 13.95 -7.38 -22.32
N GLY A 243 14.18 -8.50 -21.63
CA GLY A 243 15.30 -9.40 -21.89
C GLY A 243 16.33 -9.46 -20.77
N ARG A 244 16.30 -10.58 -20.04
CA ARG A 244 17.35 -11.16 -19.19
C ARG A 244 17.46 -10.60 -17.75
N SER A 245 17.45 -11.59 -16.83
CA SER A 245 17.54 -11.59 -15.36
C SER A 245 16.39 -10.97 -14.55
N GLY A 246 15.36 -11.80 -14.29
CA GLY A 246 15.02 -12.31 -12.95
C GLY A 246 14.38 -11.41 -11.87
N GLY A 247 14.34 -10.09 -12.05
CA GLY A 247 13.57 -9.21 -11.16
C GLY A 247 12.16 -9.02 -11.70
N ALA A 248 11.11 -9.21 -10.89
CA ALA A 248 9.74 -8.93 -11.28
C ALA A 248 9.59 -7.42 -11.60
N PRO A 249 9.53 -7.01 -12.89
CA PRO A 249 9.46 -5.61 -13.24
C PRO A 249 8.12 -5.06 -12.73
N GLY A 250 8.16 -4.04 -11.86
CA GLY A 250 6.96 -3.35 -11.38
C GLY A 250 6.41 -3.81 -10.03
N MET A 251 7.06 -4.74 -9.31
CA MET A 251 6.71 -5.00 -7.91
C MET A 251 6.98 -3.75 -7.06
N PRO A 252 6.02 -3.24 -6.27
CA PRO A 252 6.24 -2.08 -5.44
C PRO A 252 7.18 -2.38 -4.26
N GLY A 253 8.07 -1.44 -3.97
CA GLY A 253 9.02 -1.49 -2.86
C GLY A 253 8.63 -0.54 -1.72
N SER A 254 9.16 -0.78 -0.54
CA SER A 254 8.96 0.02 0.67
C SER A 254 10.22 0.04 1.52
N VAL A 255 10.34 0.99 2.43
CA VAL A 255 11.44 1.07 3.39
C VAL A 255 10.89 0.85 4.80
N ILE A 256 11.50 -0.06 5.57
CA ILE A 256 11.12 -0.32 6.96
C ILE A 256 12.30 -0.05 7.87
N PHE A 257 12.03 0.63 8.98
CA PHE A 257 12.96 0.86 10.07
C PHE A 257 12.42 0.23 11.35
N TYR A 258 13.22 -0.60 11.99
CA TYR A 258 12.80 -1.36 13.17
C TYR A 258 13.95 -1.70 14.11
N ASN A 259 13.58 -2.11 15.32
CA ASN A 259 14.47 -2.74 16.30
C ASN A 259 14.04 -4.19 16.53
N PRO A 260 14.99 -5.12 16.75
CA PRO A 260 14.71 -6.54 16.99
C PRO A 260 14.31 -6.77 18.47
N ARG A 261 13.27 -6.06 18.90
CA ARG A 261 12.66 -6.19 20.23
C ARG A 261 11.14 -6.13 20.10
N PRO A 262 10.37 -6.81 20.95
CA PRO A 262 8.93 -6.65 21.02
C PRO A 262 8.52 -5.17 21.21
N PRO A 263 7.39 -4.73 20.63
CA PRO A 263 6.85 -3.39 20.86
C PRO A 263 6.34 -3.25 22.30
N ASP A 264 6.56 -2.08 22.89
CA ASP A 264 5.94 -1.66 24.15
C ASP A 264 4.46 -1.29 23.91
N ASP A 265 3.66 -1.17 24.97
CA ASP A 265 2.19 -0.94 24.85
C ASP A 265 1.82 0.37 24.14
N ASP A 266 2.68 1.39 24.26
CA ASP A 266 2.54 2.70 23.65
C ASP A 266 3.34 2.84 22.34
N SER A 267 3.98 1.77 21.87
CA SER A 267 4.80 1.82 20.66
C SER A 267 3.96 2.11 19.42
N CYS A 268 4.38 3.13 18.67
CA CYS A 268 3.74 3.56 17.43
C CYS A 268 4.72 3.50 16.26
N VAL A 269 4.18 3.27 15.06
CA VAL A 269 4.89 3.43 13.79
C VAL A 269 4.54 4.78 13.16
N THR A 270 5.56 5.50 12.69
CA THR A 270 5.36 6.58 11.71
C THR A 270 5.23 5.95 10.33
N TYR A 271 4.00 5.87 9.82
CA TYR A 271 3.69 5.28 8.51
C TYR A 271 3.51 6.37 7.45
N ILE A 272 4.43 6.40 6.48
CA ILE A 272 4.50 7.42 5.43
C ILE A 272 4.10 6.76 4.11
N CYS A 273 3.09 7.30 3.44
CA CYS A 273 2.50 6.75 2.23
C CYS A 273 2.51 7.77 1.08
N PRO A 274 3.67 8.08 0.47
CA PRO A 274 3.74 9.09 -0.58
C PRO A 274 2.80 8.78 -1.74
N LYS A 275 1.94 9.74 -2.07
CA LYS A 275 0.93 9.57 -3.11
C LYS A 275 1.43 9.95 -4.47
N TRP A 276 0.83 9.31 -5.48
CA TRP A 276 1.07 9.70 -6.85
C TRP A 276 0.55 11.10 -7.15
N TYR A 277 1.35 11.91 -7.86
CA TYR A 277 0.92 13.18 -8.44
C TYR A 277 1.52 13.41 -9.84
N PRO A 278 0.91 14.22 -10.71
CA PRO A 278 1.31 14.33 -12.12
C PRO A 278 2.73 14.86 -12.35
N LEU A 279 3.27 15.68 -11.43
CA LEU A 279 4.60 16.27 -11.55
C LEU A 279 5.72 15.26 -11.23
N ILE A 280 5.42 14.15 -10.55
CA ILE A 280 6.35 13.02 -10.34
C ILE A 280 7.02 12.63 -11.66
N LYS A 281 6.22 12.39 -12.71
CA LYS A 281 6.72 12.05 -14.06
C LYS A 281 7.61 13.12 -14.67
N LYS A 282 7.33 14.38 -14.39
CA LYS A 282 7.96 15.52 -15.09
C LYS A 282 9.27 15.96 -14.41
N ARG A 283 9.34 15.85 -13.09
CA ARG A 283 10.43 16.40 -12.28
C ARG A 283 11.18 15.36 -11.45
N GLY A 284 10.67 14.13 -11.35
CA GLY A 284 11.25 13.10 -10.49
C GLY A 284 11.09 13.38 -9.00
N GLU A 285 10.32 14.41 -8.64
CA GLU A 285 10.10 14.80 -7.25
C GLU A 285 9.15 13.79 -6.58
N ILE A 286 9.21 13.64 -5.26
CA ILE A 286 8.24 12.98 -4.39
C ILE A 286 7.80 14.04 -3.39
N VAL A 287 6.49 14.29 -3.30
CA VAL A 287 5.88 15.28 -2.42
C VAL A 287 4.99 14.52 -1.45
N ILE A 288 5.23 14.73 -0.17
CA ILE A 288 4.52 14.10 0.94
C ILE A 288 3.66 15.19 1.59
N HIS A 289 2.36 14.94 1.67
CA HIS A 289 1.41 15.82 2.36
C HIS A 289 1.14 15.31 3.78
N PRO A 290 0.63 16.15 4.70
CA PRO A 290 0.31 15.72 6.06
C PRO A 290 -0.61 14.49 6.13
N PRO A 291 -1.68 14.35 5.30
CA PRO A 291 -2.50 13.13 5.29
C PRO A 291 -1.75 11.85 4.86
N ASP A 292 -0.59 11.99 4.22
CA ASP A 292 0.25 10.85 3.81
C ASP A 292 1.10 10.34 4.98
N ILE A 293 1.12 11.02 6.12
CA ILE A 293 1.90 10.67 7.32
C ILE A 293 0.93 10.34 8.45
N GLN A 294 1.00 9.12 8.97
CA GLN A 294 0.16 8.65 10.05
C GLN A 294 1.02 8.09 11.18
N THR A 295 0.56 8.27 12.42
CA THR A 295 1.13 7.62 13.60
C THR A 295 0.14 6.59 14.10
N ILE A 296 0.53 5.32 14.12
CA ILE A 296 -0.39 4.21 14.38
C ILE A 296 0.20 3.28 15.43
N SER A 297 -0.61 2.85 16.40
CA SER A 297 -0.20 1.86 17.41
C SER A 297 0.20 0.54 16.75
N LEU A 298 1.35 -0.01 17.17
CA LEU A 298 1.81 -1.31 16.70
C LEU A 298 0.93 -2.45 17.19
N ILE A 299 0.35 -2.35 18.40
CA ILE A 299 -0.63 -3.32 18.91
C ILE A 299 -1.86 -3.33 18.02
N LEU A 300 -2.40 -2.14 17.69
CA LEU A 300 -3.57 -2.04 16.83
C LEU A 300 -3.32 -2.68 15.46
N LEU A 301 -2.15 -2.45 14.87
CA LEU A 301 -1.73 -3.03 13.58
C LEU A 301 -1.52 -4.55 13.64
N ARG A 302 -0.98 -5.06 14.74
CA ARG A 302 -0.81 -6.50 14.96
C ARG A 302 -2.16 -7.20 14.99
N ASP A 303 -3.11 -6.63 15.73
CA ASP A 303 -4.43 -7.21 15.98
C ASP A 303 -5.40 -6.98 14.80
N ASN A 304 -5.16 -5.97 13.97
CA ASN A 304 -5.97 -5.63 12.79
C ASN A 304 -5.10 -5.51 11.53
N PRO A 305 -4.68 -6.63 10.91
CA PRO A 305 -3.68 -6.59 9.83
C PRO A 305 -4.10 -5.80 8.58
N HIS A 306 -5.40 -5.76 8.28
CA HIS A 306 -5.95 -4.98 7.16
C HIS A 306 -5.76 -3.46 7.34
N LEU A 307 -5.51 -2.99 8.56
CA LEU A 307 -5.26 -1.58 8.85
C LEU A 307 -4.02 -1.05 8.10
N TRP A 308 -3.01 -1.86 7.80
CA TRP A 308 -1.89 -1.41 6.95
C TRP A 308 -2.33 -0.92 5.57
N LYS A 309 -3.35 -1.57 4.99
CA LYS A 309 -3.93 -1.20 3.70
C LYS A 309 -4.91 -0.04 3.83
N ILE A 310 -5.74 -0.03 4.88
CA ILE A 310 -6.68 1.06 5.13
C ILE A 310 -5.92 2.35 5.43
N ALA A 311 -4.89 2.32 6.28
CA ALA A 311 -4.02 3.47 6.53
C ALA A 311 -3.29 3.90 5.25
N PHE A 312 -2.95 2.96 4.37
CA PHE A 312 -2.40 3.33 3.07
C PHE A 312 -3.44 4.05 2.20
N MET A 313 -4.71 3.63 2.13
CA MET A 313 -5.67 4.08 1.12
C MET A 313 -6.80 4.99 1.60
N GLY A 314 -7.04 5.06 2.90
CA GLY A 314 -8.14 5.80 3.51
C GLY A 314 -7.68 6.51 4.77
N SER A 315 -8.64 6.70 5.67
CA SER A 315 -8.54 7.45 6.91
C SER A 315 -8.89 6.59 8.13
N GLN A 316 -8.79 7.16 9.33
CA GLN A 316 -9.29 6.51 10.55
C GLN A 316 -10.79 6.21 10.46
N SER A 317 -11.57 7.09 9.84
CA SER A 317 -13.01 6.89 9.64
C SER A 317 -13.32 5.74 8.68
N ASP A 318 -12.45 5.48 7.69
CA ASP A 318 -12.54 4.27 6.87
C ASP A 318 -12.27 3.00 7.70
N PHE A 319 -11.33 3.05 8.67
CA PHE A 319 -11.08 1.91 9.54
C PHE A 319 -12.29 1.57 10.41
N GLU A 320 -12.91 2.56 11.05
CA GLU A 320 -14.11 2.32 11.87
C GLU A 320 -15.28 1.81 11.03
N LEU A 321 -15.48 2.36 9.83
CA LEU A 321 -16.50 1.87 8.91
C LEU A 321 -16.24 0.43 8.48
N ILE A 322 -15.01 0.09 8.09
CA ILE A 322 -14.65 -1.29 7.70
C ILE A 322 -14.81 -2.24 8.87
N LYS A 323 -14.44 -1.84 10.09
CA LYS A 323 -14.64 -2.64 11.31
C LYS A 323 -16.12 -2.93 11.57
N LYS A 324 -17.00 -1.93 11.40
CA LYS A 324 -18.45 -2.11 11.44
C LYS A 324 -18.92 -3.09 10.36
N LEU A 325 -18.54 -2.85 9.10
CA LEU A 325 -19.04 -3.64 7.97
C LEU A 325 -18.57 -5.09 8.00
N THR A 326 -17.37 -5.35 8.50
CA THR A 326 -16.82 -6.71 8.65
C THR A 326 -17.45 -7.53 9.78
N CYS A 327 -18.33 -6.94 10.59
CA CYS A 327 -19.18 -7.70 11.52
C CYS A 327 -20.32 -8.45 10.79
N ASN A 328 -20.63 -8.07 9.55
CA ASN A 328 -21.58 -8.80 8.71
C ASN A 328 -21.01 -10.16 8.26
N PRO A 329 -21.86 -11.15 7.96
CA PRO A 329 -21.39 -12.42 7.42
C PRO A 329 -20.64 -12.22 6.10
N THR A 330 -19.66 -13.07 5.86
CA THR A 330 -18.95 -13.13 4.59
C THR A 330 -19.83 -13.79 3.52
N LEU A 331 -19.57 -13.47 2.24
CA LEU A 331 -20.20 -14.16 1.12
C LEU A 331 -20.03 -15.67 1.24
N LYS A 332 -18.86 -16.16 1.68
CA LYS A 332 -18.61 -17.59 1.85
C LYS A 332 -19.58 -18.23 2.85
N GLU A 333 -19.84 -17.57 3.98
CA GLU A 333 -20.78 -18.05 4.99
C GLU A 333 -22.21 -18.07 4.45
N VAL A 334 -22.64 -17.00 3.79
CA VAL A 334 -23.96 -16.93 3.14
C VAL A 334 -24.13 -18.00 2.07
N LEU A 335 -23.14 -18.18 1.18
CA LEU A 335 -23.16 -19.22 0.16
C LEU A 335 -23.29 -20.62 0.78
N HIS A 336 -22.55 -20.89 1.86
CA HIS A 336 -22.65 -22.15 2.58
C HIS A 336 -24.05 -22.36 3.18
N GLU A 337 -24.61 -21.32 3.82
CA GLU A 337 -25.93 -21.36 4.45
C GLU A 337 -27.07 -21.63 3.44
N ILE A 338 -26.99 -21.05 2.24
CA ILE A 338 -27.96 -21.30 1.17
C ILE A 338 -27.67 -22.59 0.37
N GLY A 339 -26.71 -23.41 0.79
CA GLY A 339 -26.43 -24.73 0.20
C GLY A 339 -25.49 -24.72 -1.01
N ILE A 340 -24.70 -23.66 -1.22
CA ILE A 340 -23.68 -23.56 -2.28
C ILE A 340 -22.32 -23.97 -1.73
N THR A 341 -21.87 -25.16 -2.14
CA THR A 341 -20.55 -25.72 -1.78
C THR A 341 -19.40 -25.17 -2.63
N ASP A 342 -18.16 -25.37 -2.21
CA ASP A 342 -16.92 -25.02 -2.92
C ASP A 342 -16.79 -25.58 -4.35
N LYS A 343 -17.53 -26.65 -4.69
CA LYS A 343 -17.60 -27.21 -6.04
C LYS A 343 -18.43 -26.36 -7.02
N LYS A 344 -19.26 -25.45 -6.53
CA LYS A 344 -20.20 -24.65 -7.33
C LYS A 344 -19.70 -23.24 -7.64
N TYR A 345 -18.52 -22.85 -7.17
CA TYR A 345 -17.90 -21.59 -7.54
C TYR A 345 -16.42 -21.74 -7.83
N GLY A 346 -15.87 -20.84 -8.64
CA GLY A 346 -14.44 -20.83 -8.90
C GLY A 346 -14.02 -20.07 -10.16
N LYS A 347 -12.71 -19.98 -10.35
CA LYS A 347 -12.12 -19.42 -11.56
C LYS A 347 -12.40 -20.33 -12.76
N GLY A 348 -12.61 -19.70 -13.91
CA GLY A 348 -12.80 -20.38 -15.17
C GLY A 348 -11.59 -21.18 -15.65
N TYR A 349 -11.68 -21.66 -16.89
CA TYR A 349 -10.65 -22.50 -17.50
C TYR A 349 -9.41 -21.70 -17.92
N CYS A 350 -8.24 -22.32 -17.91
CA CYS A 350 -6.98 -21.71 -18.37
C CYS A 350 -6.53 -22.30 -19.71
N LYS A 351 -6.11 -21.43 -20.64
CA LYS A 351 -5.43 -21.82 -21.89
C LYS A 351 -3.93 -21.81 -21.65
N GLY A 352 -3.18 -22.75 -22.21
CA GLY A 352 -1.74 -22.82 -22.05
C GLY A 352 -1.14 -24.08 -22.68
N ASP A 353 0.14 -24.33 -22.39
CA ASP A 353 0.96 -25.31 -23.12
C ASP A 353 0.66 -26.77 -22.73
N LYS A 354 0.02 -27.01 -21.59
CA LYS A 354 -0.38 -28.37 -21.19
C LYS A 354 -1.68 -28.76 -21.89
N SER A 355 -1.74 -30.02 -22.29
CA SER A 355 -2.85 -30.57 -23.06
C SER A 355 -3.68 -31.53 -22.19
N ASN A 356 -4.73 -31.01 -21.54
CA ASN A 356 -5.73 -31.82 -20.84
C ASN A 356 -7.07 -31.79 -21.61
N PRO A 357 -7.81 -32.91 -21.70
CA PRO A 357 -9.08 -32.97 -22.44
C PRO A 357 -10.14 -31.98 -21.92
N ALA A 358 -10.81 -31.29 -22.86
CA ALA A 358 -11.85 -30.29 -22.60
C ALA A 358 -13.13 -30.51 -23.41
N THR A 359 -13.26 -31.68 -24.05
CA THR A 359 -14.39 -32.03 -24.94
C THR A 359 -15.76 -31.96 -24.27
N LYS A 360 -15.82 -32.12 -22.94
CA LYS A 360 -17.06 -32.01 -22.14
C LYS A 360 -17.76 -30.64 -22.22
N TYR A 361 -17.08 -29.61 -22.72
CA TYR A 361 -17.63 -28.25 -22.87
C TYR A 361 -18.05 -27.92 -24.31
N ILE A 362 -17.73 -28.77 -25.29
CA ILE A 362 -17.96 -28.45 -26.71
C ILE A 362 -19.45 -28.11 -26.94
N GLY A 363 -19.70 -26.99 -27.61
CA GLY A 363 -21.05 -26.53 -27.94
C GLY A 363 -21.76 -25.71 -26.85
N TYR A 364 -21.20 -25.61 -25.63
CA TYR A 364 -21.72 -24.68 -24.62
C TYR A 364 -21.40 -23.23 -25.01
N PRO A 365 -22.25 -22.25 -24.64
CA PRO A 365 -21.89 -20.83 -24.67
C PRO A 365 -20.57 -20.57 -23.93
N ASN A 366 -19.65 -19.81 -24.54
CA ASN A 366 -18.31 -19.55 -24.02
C ASN A 366 -18.08 -18.05 -23.84
N LEU A 367 -17.71 -17.64 -22.62
CA LEU A 367 -17.36 -16.27 -22.27
C LEU A 367 -15.85 -16.10 -22.10
N GLU A 368 -15.25 -15.31 -22.99
CA GLU A 368 -13.83 -14.95 -22.94
C GLU A 368 -13.60 -13.50 -22.47
N ALA A 369 -12.33 -13.11 -22.39
CA ALA A 369 -11.91 -11.84 -21.78
C ALA A 369 -12.29 -10.58 -22.58
N LYS A 370 -12.76 -10.73 -23.83
CA LYS A 370 -12.97 -9.63 -24.78
C LYS A 370 -14.38 -9.07 -24.69
N GLU A 371 -15.30 -9.86 -24.20
CA GLU A 371 -16.71 -9.56 -24.13
C GLU A 371 -17.01 -8.72 -22.87
N ASP A 372 -17.88 -7.71 -23.01
CA ASP A 372 -18.22 -6.79 -21.93
C ASP A 372 -19.69 -6.98 -21.54
N TYR A 373 -19.91 -7.42 -20.30
CA TYR A 373 -21.23 -7.68 -19.73
C TYR A 373 -21.29 -7.09 -18.32
N LYS A 374 -22.46 -6.55 -17.97
CA LYS A 374 -22.80 -6.06 -16.62
C LYS A 374 -24.29 -6.32 -16.40
N TYR A 375 -24.66 -6.70 -15.18
CA TYR A 375 -26.00 -7.11 -14.74
C TYR A 375 -26.55 -8.40 -15.36
N SER A 376 -26.49 -8.58 -16.68
CA SER A 376 -27.01 -9.78 -17.36
C SER A 376 -26.11 -10.27 -18.50
N ILE A 377 -26.12 -11.58 -18.74
CA ILE A 377 -25.50 -12.25 -19.88
C ILE A 377 -26.58 -12.98 -20.67
N ASP A 378 -26.79 -12.57 -21.91
CA ASP A 378 -27.51 -13.35 -22.91
C ASP A 378 -26.58 -14.42 -23.49
N SER A 379 -26.84 -15.68 -23.15
CA SER A 379 -26.03 -16.82 -23.58
C SER A 379 -26.18 -17.15 -25.07
N SER A 380 -27.22 -16.65 -25.73
CA SER A 380 -27.46 -16.85 -27.16
C SER A 380 -26.50 -16.04 -28.04
N GLU A 381 -25.98 -14.93 -27.52
CA GLU A 381 -25.01 -14.08 -28.20
C GLU A 381 -23.57 -14.58 -28.06
N LEU A 382 -23.31 -15.51 -27.14
CA LEU A 382 -21.97 -16.00 -26.86
C LEU A 382 -21.50 -17.01 -27.92
N PRO A 383 -20.22 -16.94 -28.32
CA PRO A 383 -19.64 -17.95 -29.18
C PRO A 383 -19.69 -19.33 -28.51
N LYS A 384 -19.79 -20.40 -29.30
CA LYS A 384 -19.74 -21.76 -28.76
C LYS A 384 -18.30 -22.14 -28.40
N PHE A 385 -18.14 -22.89 -27.32
CA PHE A 385 -16.85 -23.46 -26.91
C PHE A 385 -16.38 -24.51 -27.93
N GLN A 386 -15.14 -24.38 -28.38
CA GLN A 386 -14.56 -25.22 -29.46
C GLN A 386 -13.19 -25.81 -29.10
N TYR A 387 -12.66 -25.58 -27.90
CA TYR A 387 -11.32 -26.08 -27.54
C TYR A 387 -11.37 -27.55 -27.15
N GLU A 388 -10.64 -28.40 -27.86
CA GLU A 388 -10.54 -29.82 -27.48
C GLU A 388 -9.68 -30.03 -26.23
N GLN A 389 -8.75 -29.11 -25.97
CA GLN A 389 -7.74 -29.23 -24.93
C GLN A 389 -7.51 -27.90 -24.21
N LEU A 390 -7.14 -27.98 -22.93
CA LEU A 390 -6.86 -26.83 -22.07
C LEU A 390 -5.69 -27.13 -21.12
N GLU A 391 -5.01 -26.09 -20.63
CA GLU A 391 -4.00 -26.27 -19.58
C GLU A 391 -4.66 -26.69 -18.27
N ARG A 392 -5.78 -26.04 -17.92
CA ARG A 392 -6.54 -26.33 -16.70
C ARG A 392 -8.04 -26.31 -16.99
N PRO A 393 -8.63 -27.45 -17.39
CA PRO A 393 -10.08 -27.62 -17.36
C PRO A 393 -10.59 -27.55 -15.90
N ARG A 394 -11.89 -27.29 -15.73
CA ARG A 394 -12.56 -27.21 -14.43
C ARG A 394 -13.61 -28.32 -14.26
N GLU A 395 -14.30 -28.32 -13.12
CA GLU A 395 -15.50 -29.14 -12.98
C GLU A 395 -16.70 -28.43 -13.61
N ILE A 396 -17.64 -29.20 -14.18
CA ILE A 396 -18.76 -28.60 -14.92
C ILE A 396 -19.74 -27.86 -14.01
N TYR A 397 -19.73 -28.17 -12.70
CA TYR A 397 -20.64 -27.60 -11.72
C TYR A 397 -20.50 -26.07 -11.57
N ILE A 398 -19.31 -25.50 -11.76
CA ILE A 398 -19.12 -24.04 -11.68
C ILE A 398 -19.72 -23.29 -12.88
N TYR A 399 -20.09 -24.01 -13.94
CA TYR A 399 -20.63 -23.47 -15.19
C TYR A 399 -22.15 -23.63 -15.30
N LYS A 400 -22.80 -24.25 -14.30
CA LYS A 400 -24.23 -24.51 -14.35
C LYS A 400 -25.06 -23.28 -13.99
N GLY A 401 -26.07 -23.00 -14.80
CA GLY A 401 -27.09 -21.98 -14.51
C GLY A 401 -28.14 -22.46 -13.50
N PRO A 402 -28.84 -21.55 -12.80
CA PRO A 402 -28.62 -20.11 -12.77
C PRO A 402 -27.25 -19.75 -12.15
N ALA A 403 -26.56 -18.75 -12.69
CA ALA A 403 -25.21 -18.40 -12.25
C ALA A 403 -24.95 -16.89 -12.26
N LEU A 404 -24.09 -16.46 -11.35
CA LEU A 404 -23.43 -15.16 -11.42
C LEU A 404 -22.03 -15.34 -11.96
N ILE A 405 -21.65 -14.54 -12.95
CA ILE A 405 -20.31 -14.52 -13.52
C ILE A 405 -19.70 -13.14 -13.29
N VAL A 406 -18.59 -13.12 -12.57
CA VAL A 406 -17.92 -11.91 -12.09
C VAL A 406 -16.57 -11.76 -12.76
N ARG A 407 -16.28 -10.58 -13.29
CA ARG A 407 -15.00 -10.28 -13.91
C ARG A 407 -13.92 -10.07 -12.85
N ARG A 408 -12.76 -10.70 -13.02
CA ARG A 408 -11.61 -10.50 -12.12
C ARG A 408 -10.98 -9.12 -12.26
N SER A 409 -10.83 -8.62 -13.49
CA SER A 409 -10.12 -7.36 -13.79
C SER A 409 -11.02 -6.12 -13.76
N ILE A 410 -10.57 -5.07 -13.07
CA ILE A 410 -11.23 -3.76 -13.02
C ILE A 410 -10.72 -2.87 -14.18
N LYS A 411 -11.25 -3.08 -15.38
CA LYS A 411 -10.86 -2.31 -16.59
C LYS A 411 -11.70 -1.03 -16.78
N SER A 412 -13.00 -1.11 -16.50
CA SER A 412 -13.99 -0.03 -16.65
C SER A 412 -13.97 0.99 -15.50
N GLY A 413 -13.26 0.71 -14.41
CA GLY A 413 -13.28 1.52 -13.19
C GLY A 413 -14.21 0.97 -12.10
N GLU A 414 -14.95 -0.11 -12.40
CA GLU A 414 -15.95 -0.70 -11.51
C GLU A 414 -15.88 -2.23 -11.55
N PRO A 415 -16.36 -2.93 -10.50
CA PRO A 415 -16.63 -4.36 -10.56
C PRO A 415 -17.78 -4.65 -11.53
N CYS A 416 -17.70 -5.79 -12.22
CA CYS A 416 -18.75 -6.24 -13.14
C CYS A 416 -19.19 -7.65 -12.75
N SER A 417 -20.45 -7.78 -12.36
CA SER A 417 -21.14 -9.06 -12.19
C SER A 417 -22.32 -9.12 -13.14
N ALA A 418 -22.60 -10.30 -13.68
CA ALA A 418 -23.75 -10.51 -14.53
C ALA A 418 -24.41 -11.86 -14.25
N PHE A 419 -25.75 -11.84 -14.23
CA PHE A 419 -26.60 -13.01 -14.07
C PHE A 419 -26.84 -13.71 -15.41
N THR A 420 -26.93 -15.03 -15.38
CA THR A 420 -27.43 -15.85 -16.48
C THR A 420 -28.25 -17.02 -15.94
N SER A 421 -29.36 -17.34 -16.60
CA SER A 421 -30.18 -18.50 -16.29
C SER A 421 -29.63 -19.80 -16.89
N GLU A 422 -28.75 -19.69 -17.88
CA GLU A 422 -28.27 -20.80 -18.71
C GLU A 422 -26.88 -21.29 -18.30
N ASN A 423 -26.48 -22.46 -18.79
CA ASN A 423 -25.12 -22.95 -18.62
C ASN A 423 -24.15 -22.14 -19.49
N VAL A 424 -23.15 -21.51 -18.88
CA VAL A 424 -22.13 -20.71 -19.57
C VAL A 424 -20.75 -21.11 -19.09
N VAL A 425 -19.90 -21.50 -20.04
CA VAL A 425 -18.49 -21.81 -19.79
C VAL A 425 -17.69 -20.52 -19.88
N TYR A 426 -16.81 -20.24 -18.92
CA TYR A 426 -16.04 -19.00 -18.87
C TYR A 426 -14.55 -19.24 -18.62
N SER A 427 -13.73 -18.36 -19.21
CA SER A 427 -12.27 -18.38 -19.07
C SER A 427 -11.80 -17.92 -17.68
N GLU A 428 -10.52 -18.09 -17.39
CA GLU A 428 -9.88 -17.65 -16.13
C GLU A 428 -9.97 -16.15 -15.85
N SER A 429 -10.45 -15.34 -16.81
CA SER A 429 -10.74 -13.91 -16.60
C SER A 429 -11.95 -13.67 -15.70
N TYR A 430 -12.73 -14.72 -15.42
CA TYR A 430 -13.95 -14.65 -14.62
C TYR A 430 -13.94 -15.66 -13.48
N ILE A 431 -14.79 -15.38 -12.50
CA ILE A 431 -15.16 -16.26 -11.39
C ILE A 431 -16.67 -16.45 -11.48
N GLY A 432 -17.15 -17.69 -11.48
CA GLY A 432 -18.58 -17.96 -11.45
C GLY A 432 -19.04 -18.51 -10.11
N PHE A 433 -20.32 -18.27 -9.81
CA PHE A 433 -21.05 -18.78 -8.66
C PHE A 433 -22.35 -19.41 -9.18
N SER A 434 -22.46 -20.73 -9.11
CA SER A 434 -23.63 -21.47 -9.56
C SER A 434 -24.66 -21.61 -8.44
N PHE A 435 -25.87 -21.17 -8.73
CA PHE A 435 -27.08 -21.28 -7.92
C PHE A 435 -27.97 -22.45 -8.39
N ASP A 436 -27.41 -23.42 -9.14
CA ASP A 436 -28.11 -24.65 -9.54
C ASP A 436 -28.72 -25.34 -8.30
N GLY A 437 -30.05 -25.46 -8.27
CA GLY A 437 -30.79 -26.04 -7.15
C GLY A 437 -30.96 -25.12 -5.92
N VAL A 438 -30.78 -23.81 -6.07
CA VAL A 438 -30.98 -22.78 -5.02
C VAL A 438 -31.99 -21.74 -5.53
N ASP A 439 -32.71 -21.06 -4.62
CA ASP A 439 -33.63 -19.99 -4.98
C ASP A 439 -32.88 -18.86 -5.73
N VAL A 440 -33.35 -18.55 -6.94
CA VAL A 440 -32.71 -17.59 -7.85
C VAL A 440 -32.70 -16.16 -7.28
N ARG A 441 -33.59 -15.83 -6.34
CA ARG A 441 -33.62 -14.52 -5.68
C ARG A 441 -32.29 -14.20 -5.00
N TYR A 442 -31.59 -15.19 -4.45
CA TYR A 442 -30.26 -14.99 -3.88
C TYR A 442 -29.24 -14.52 -4.93
N ALA A 443 -29.32 -15.04 -6.15
CA ALA A 443 -28.45 -14.62 -7.24
C ALA A 443 -28.67 -13.13 -7.58
N HIS A 444 -29.93 -12.69 -7.69
CA HIS A 444 -30.25 -11.27 -7.95
C HIS A 444 -29.82 -10.35 -6.80
N ARG A 445 -30.03 -10.75 -5.54
CA ARG A 445 -29.56 -10.01 -4.36
C ARG A 445 -28.04 -9.83 -4.37
N ILE A 446 -27.29 -10.89 -4.66
CA ILE A 446 -25.82 -10.86 -4.73
C ILE A 446 -25.36 -10.05 -5.95
N ASN A 447 -26.04 -10.16 -7.10
CA ASN A 447 -25.72 -9.40 -8.31
C ASN A 447 -25.89 -7.88 -8.09
N ALA A 448 -26.95 -7.47 -7.39
CA ALA A 448 -27.18 -6.09 -6.97
C ALA A 448 -26.02 -5.58 -6.10
N ILE A 449 -25.62 -6.35 -5.08
CA ILE A 449 -24.48 -6.01 -4.22
C ILE A 449 -23.21 -5.89 -5.06
N PHE A 450 -22.86 -6.90 -5.85
CA PHE A 450 -21.57 -6.94 -6.57
C PHE A 450 -21.38 -5.77 -7.54
N ASN A 451 -22.45 -5.28 -8.16
CA ASN A 451 -22.39 -4.14 -9.08
C ASN A 451 -22.48 -2.77 -8.37
N SER A 452 -22.65 -2.73 -7.05
CA SER A 452 -22.71 -1.51 -6.27
C SER A 452 -21.35 -0.84 -6.08
N LYS A 453 -21.37 0.49 -5.98
CA LYS A 453 -20.23 1.31 -5.56
C LYS A 453 -19.69 0.92 -4.17
N LEU A 454 -20.54 0.43 -3.26
CA LEU A 454 -20.10 -0.05 -1.95
C LEU A 454 -19.16 -1.26 -2.09
N THR A 455 -19.43 -2.16 -3.03
CA THR A 455 -18.56 -3.32 -3.31
C THR A 455 -17.22 -2.88 -3.87
N LEU A 456 -17.18 -1.85 -4.73
CA LEU A 456 -15.92 -1.28 -5.19
C LEU A 456 -15.09 -0.74 -4.02
N TYR A 457 -15.73 0.00 -3.11
CA TYR A 457 -15.09 0.51 -1.90
C TYR A 457 -14.53 -0.63 -1.01
N LEU A 458 -15.35 -1.62 -0.69
CA LEU A 458 -14.95 -2.77 0.13
C LEU A 458 -13.84 -3.59 -0.53
N ALA A 459 -13.97 -3.88 -1.82
CA ALA A 459 -12.93 -4.58 -2.58
C ALA A 459 -11.61 -3.79 -2.58
N PHE A 460 -11.68 -2.47 -2.75
CA PHE A 460 -10.50 -1.62 -2.73
C PHE A 460 -9.82 -1.60 -1.35
N MET A 461 -10.58 -1.65 -0.24
CA MET A 461 -10.03 -1.65 1.11
C MET A 461 -9.56 -3.03 1.58
N LEU A 462 -10.20 -4.12 1.18
CA LEU A 462 -10.01 -5.44 1.78
C LEU A 462 -9.27 -6.47 0.91
N SER A 463 -9.34 -6.34 -0.42
CA SER A 463 -8.73 -7.34 -1.33
C SER A 463 -7.21 -7.42 -1.21
N ARG A 464 -6.65 -8.54 -1.67
CA ARG A 464 -5.20 -8.78 -1.55
C ARG A 464 -4.36 -8.10 -2.63
N GLU A 465 -4.98 -7.69 -3.73
CA GLU A 465 -4.28 -7.21 -4.94
C GLU A 465 -4.70 -5.79 -5.34
N LEU A 466 -6.02 -5.52 -5.39
CA LEU A 466 -6.55 -4.23 -5.78
C LEU A 466 -6.18 -3.14 -4.77
N GLY A 467 -5.71 -2.00 -5.29
CA GLY A 467 -5.41 -0.82 -4.48
C GLY A 467 -3.94 -0.67 -4.12
N TRP A 468 -3.05 -1.62 -4.43
CA TRP A 468 -1.61 -1.40 -4.20
C TRP A 468 -0.72 -1.97 -5.32
N PHE A 469 -1.15 -3.04 -6.00
CA PHE A 469 -0.36 -3.68 -7.06
C PHE A 469 -1.17 -3.91 -8.34
N GLU A 470 -1.98 -4.98 -8.37
CA GLU A 470 -2.77 -5.36 -9.54
C GLU A 470 -4.18 -4.75 -9.51
N ARG A 471 -4.84 -4.69 -10.66
CA ARG A 471 -6.25 -4.24 -10.77
C ARG A 471 -7.20 -5.43 -10.86
N LEU A 472 -7.07 -6.34 -9.91
CA LEU A 472 -7.76 -7.62 -9.87
C LEU A 472 -8.45 -7.83 -8.52
N ILE A 473 -9.62 -8.46 -8.55
CA ILE A 473 -10.30 -9.00 -7.38
C ILE A 473 -10.31 -10.52 -7.53
N GLU A 474 -9.67 -11.22 -6.59
CA GLU A 474 -9.52 -12.67 -6.64
C GLU A 474 -10.72 -13.40 -6.03
N SER A 475 -10.84 -14.70 -6.32
CA SER A 475 -11.94 -15.52 -5.79
C SER A 475 -11.98 -15.52 -4.26
N SER A 476 -10.82 -15.50 -3.60
CA SER A 476 -10.76 -15.40 -2.14
C SER A 476 -11.29 -14.05 -1.65
N ASP A 477 -11.03 -12.96 -2.37
CA ASP A 477 -11.46 -11.62 -1.99
C ASP A 477 -12.99 -11.48 -2.08
N TRP A 478 -13.59 -12.04 -3.14
CA TRP A 478 -15.05 -12.11 -3.27
C TRP A 478 -15.68 -12.93 -2.15
N LEU A 479 -15.11 -14.09 -1.83
CA LEU A 479 -15.61 -14.98 -0.78
C LEU A 479 -15.52 -14.35 0.62
N SER A 480 -14.52 -13.50 0.88
CA SER A 480 -14.39 -12.75 2.14
C SER A 480 -15.20 -11.46 2.19
N MET A 481 -15.90 -11.09 1.11
CA MET A 481 -16.66 -9.84 1.07
C MET A 481 -17.79 -9.88 2.11
N PRO A 482 -17.90 -8.88 2.99
CA PRO A 482 -19.05 -8.79 3.88
C PRO A 482 -20.32 -8.52 3.08
N VAL A 483 -21.42 -9.17 3.45
CA VAL A 483 -22.75 -9.02 2.84
C VAL A 483 -23.81 -8.84 3.94
N PRO A 484 -24.85 -8.02 3.74
CA PRO A 484 -25.77 -7.69 4.82
C PRO A 484 -26.52 -8.95 5.27
N GLU A 485 -26.68 -9.15 6.58
CA GLU A 485 -27.31 -10.36 7.15
C GLU A 485 -28.73 -10.59 6.59
N SER A 486 -29.45 -9.51 6.29
CA SER A 486 -30.78 -9.54 5.65
C SER A 486 -30.82 -10.23 4.29
N ILE A 487 -29.68 -10.53 3.68
CA ILE A 487 -29.61 -11.27 2.41
C ILE A 487 -30.25 -12.65 2.50
N LEU A 488 -30.24 -13.27 3.69
CA LEU A 488 -30.78 -14.60 3.96
C LEU A 488 -32.31 -14.61 4.07
N ASP A 489 -32.89 -13.52 4.57
CA ASP A 489 -34.34 -13.35 4.73
C ASP A 489 -34.99 -12.92 3.41
N LEU A 490 -35.51 -13.90 2.67
CA LEU A 490 -36.13 -13.66 1.36
C LEU A 490 -37.44 -12.85 1.42
N ASP A 491 -38.01 -12.67 2.61
CA ASP A 491 -39.24 -11.94 2.85
C ASP A 491 -38.99 -10.54 3.46
N ASP A 492 -37.73 -10.14 3.66
CA ASP A 492 -37.37 -8.79 4.11
C ASP A 492 -37.72 -7.72 3.05
N ASP A 493 -38.74 -6.92 3.36
CA ASP A 493 -39.28 -5.85 2.51
C ASP A 493 -38.25 -4.80 2.08
N ARG A 494 -37.15 -4.63 2.84
CA ARG A 494 -36.07 -3.68 2.48
C ARG A 494 -35.42 -4.01 1.15
N TRP A 495 -35.50 -5.26 0.70
CA TRP A 495 -34.99 -5.70 -0.60
C TRP A 495 -35.87 -5.34 -1.79
N GLY A 496 -37.13 -4.96 -1.58
CA GLY A 496 -38.09 -4.71 -2.65
C GLY A 496 -37.61 -3.64 -3.65
N GLU A 497 -37.09 -2.52 -3.15
CA GLU A 497 -36.51 -1.46 -3.99
C GLU A 497 -35.25 -1.93 -4.73
N VAL A 498 -34.34 -2.61 -4.02
CA VAL A 498 -33.07 -3.10 -4.59
C VAL A 498 -33.30 -4.06 -5.75
N ILE A 499 -34.19 -5.04 -5.59
CA ILE A 499 -34.49 -6.02 -6.62
C ILE A 499 -35.26 -5.38 -7.79
N THR A 500 -36.13 -4.40 -7.52
CA THR A 500 -36.80 -3.66 -8.59
C THR A 500 -35.80 -2.91 -9.47
N ILE A 501 -34.79 -2.28 -8.86
CA ILE A 501 -33.74 -1.56 -9.59
C ILE A 501 -32.83 -2.54 -10.34
N GLU A 502 -32.42 -3.64 -9.69
CA GLU A 502 -31.56 -4.65 -10.32
C GLU A 502 -32.21 -5.32 -11.52
N ASN A 503 -33.49 -5.71 -11.44
CA ASN A 503 -34.23 -6.27 -12.57
C ASN A 503 -34.27 -5.30 -13.76
N LYS A 504 -34.56 -4.02 -13.51
CA LYS A 504 -34.53 -2.98 -14.56
C LYS A 504 -33.15 -2.87 -15.19
N LEU A 505 -32.08 -2.95 -14.41
CA LEU A 505 -30.71 -2.95 -14.91
C LEU A 505 -30.42 -4.21 -15.72
N CYS A 506 -30.82 -5.40 -15.28
CA CYS A 506 -30.68 -6.64 -16.06
C CYS A 506 -31.37 -6.57 -17.43
N GLU A 507 -32.55 -5.96 -17.50
CA GLU A 507 -33.34 -5.84 -18.73
C GLU A 507 -32.82 -4.74 -19.67
N SER A 508 -32.40 -3.60 -19.11
CA SER A 508 -32.18 -2.39 -19.89
C SER A 508 -30.75 -1.87 -19.90
N TRP A 509 -29.81 -2.43 -19.12
CA TRP A 509 -28.48 -1.82 -18.97
C TRP A 509 -27.77 -1.60 -20.31
N ARG A 510 -27.92 -2.48 -21.30
CA ARG A 510 -27.29 -2.30 -22.61
C ARG A 510 -27.94 -1.24 -23.48
N SER A 511 -29.25 -1.08 -23.40
CA SER A 511 -30.05 -0.16 -24.23
C SER A 511 -30.25 1.22 -23.59
N ALA A 512 -30.21 1.30 -22.26
CA ALA A 512 -30.36 2.53 -21.49
C ALA A 512 -29.24 3.54 -21.82
N SER A 513 -29.59 4.82 -21.79
CA SER A 513 -28.62 5.90 -21.95
C SER A 513 -27.64 5.97 -20.76
N PRO A 514 -26.44 6.56 -20.93
CA PRO A 514 -25.49 6.73 -19.82
C PRO A 514 -26.06 7.46 -18.60
N SER A 515 -26.98 8.41 -18.80
CA SER A 515 -27.62 9.16 -17.71
C SER A 515 -28.61 8.28 -16.93
N GLU A 516 -29.47 7.54 -17.63
CA GLU A 516 -30.43 6.62 -17.00
C GLU A 516 -29.71 5.51 -16.22
N ARG A 517 -28.63 4.94 -16.79
CA ARG A 517 -27.81 3.94 -16.09
C ARG A 517 -27.26 4.52 -14.78
N LYS A 518 -26.71 5.73 -14.85
CA LYS A 518 -26.13 6.39 -13.68
C LYS A 518 -27.18 6.66 -12.61
N GLU A 519 -28.37 7.13 -12.99
CA GLU A 519 -29.48 7.37 -12.03
C GLU A 519 -29.92 6.08 -11.34
N LEU A 520 -30.06 4.98 -12.09
CA LEU A 520 -30.39 3.67 -11.53
C LEU A 520 -29.27 3.15 -10.62
N GLU A 521 -28.00 3.27 -11.02
CA GLU A 521 -26.85 2.85 -10.24
C GLU A 521 -26.65 3.68 -8.96
N ASP A 522 -26.91 4.99 -9.01
CA ASP A 522 -26.88 5.87 -7.83
C ASP A 522 -28.03 5.52 -6.86
N SER A 523 -29.22 5.19 -7.39
CA SER A 523 -30.36 4.73 -6.59
C SER A 523 -30.12 3.35 -5.97
N LEU A 524 -29.50 2.44 -6.74
CA LEU A 524 -29.08 1.12 -6.27
C LEU A 524 -28.06 1.26 -5.13
N PHE A 525 -27.05 2.11 -5.30
CA PHE A 525 -26.04 2.36 -4.27
C PHE A 525 -26.66 2.87 -2.97
N LYS A 526 -27.58 3.84 -3.05
CA LYS A 526 -28.29 4.36 -1.87
C LYS A 526 -29.10 3.27 -1.16
N SER A 527 -29.86 2.49 -1.92
CA SER A 527 -30.69 1.40 -1.38
C SER A 527 -29.83 0.31 -0.71
N ILE A 528 -28.67 -0.01 -1.30
CA ILE A 528 -27.71 -0.94 -0.71
C ILE A 528 -27.09 -0.37 0.56
N CYS A 529 -26.71 0.91 0.60
CA CYS A 529 -26.20 1.54 1.83
C CYS A 529 -27.20 1.43 2.98
N ASN A 530 -28.50 1.52 2.72
CA ASN A 530 -29.53 1.33 3.73
C ASN A 530 -29.57 -0.11 4.27
N LEU A 531 -29.34 -1.12 3.43
CA LEU A 531 -29.26 -2.52 3.86
C LEU A 531 -28.08 -2.80 4.80
N TYR A 532 -26.97 -2.06 4.62
CA TYR A 532 -25.80 -2.11 5.51
C TYR A 532 -25.89 -1.10 6.67
N GLU A 533 -27.01 -0.39 6.79
CA GLU A 533 -27.28 0.59 7.86
C GLU A 533 -26.21 1.69 7.95
N LEU A 534 -25.77 2.20 6.79
CA LEU A 534 -24.82 3.32 6.74
C LEU A 534 -25.51 4.62 7.16
N ASN A 535 -24.85 5.37 8.05
CA ASN A 535 -25.26 6.73 8.38
C ASN A 535 -24.76 7.75 7.34
N GLU A 536 -25.16 9.02 7.50
CA GLU A 536 -24.81 10.11 6.57
C GLU A 536 -23.29 10.28 6.39
N ASN A 537 -22.51 10.25 7.49
CA ASN A 537 -21.07 10.42 7.43
C ASN A 537 -20.38 9.21 6.78
N GLU A 538 -20.85 8.00 7.07
CA GLU A 538 -20.36 6.76 6.46
C GLU A 538 -20.62 6.75 4.95
N HIS A 539 -21.79 7.22 4.51
CA HIS A 539 -22.08 7.39 3.09
C HIS A 539 -21.12 8.40 2.42
N ILE A 540 -20.81 9.51 3.09
CA ILE A 540 -19.86 10.51 2.59
C ILE A 540 -18.46 9.92 2.45
N ILE A 541 -18.01 9.16 3.46
CA ILE A 541 -16.70 8.49 3.43
C ILE A 541 -16.60 7.57 2.20
N VAL A 542 -17.62 6.74 1.97
CA VAL A 542 -17.63 5.83 0.80
C VAL A 542 -17.62 6.61 -0.51
N ASP A 543 -18.51 7.59 -0.71
CA ASP A 543 -18.59 8.35 -1.97
C ASP A 543 -17.30 9.14 -2.24
N ASP A 544 -16.76 9.83 -1.24
CA ASP A 544 -15.55 10.63 -1.39
C ASP A 544 -14.31 9.74 -1.62
N THR A 545 -14.18 8.61 -0.92
CA THR A 545 -13.07 7.67 -1.16
C THR A 545 -13.12 7.12 -2.57
N ILE A 546 -14.30 6.75 -3.08
CA ILE A 546 -14.46 6.32 -4.48
C ILE A 546 -14.06 7.46 -5.44
N ARG A 547 -14.56 8.66 -5.18
CA ARG A 547 -14.40 9.83 -6.06
C ARG A 547 -12.99 10.39 -6.09
N TYR A 548 -12.29 10.39 -4.96
CA TYR A 548 -11.02 11.10 -4.81
C TYR A 548 -9.82 10.17 -4.72
N THR A 549 -9.96 9.00 -4.11
CA THR A 549 -8.87 8.03 -3.95
C THR A 549 -8.91 6.97 -5.05
N ILE A 550 -10.03 6.23 -5.16
CA ILE A 550 -10.14 5.08 -6.07
C ILE A 550 -10.10 5.54 -7.53
N ASP A 551 -10.87 6.58 -7.87
CA ASP A 551 -10.85 7.18 -9.22
C ASP A 551 -9.44 7.60 -9.62
N LEU A 552 -8.71 8.29 -8.73
CA LEU A 552 -7.34 8.71 -8.99
C LEU A 552 -6.42 7.50 -9.23
N TYR A 553 -6.50 6.48 -8.38
CA TYR A 553 -5.71 5.26 -8.52
C TYR A 553 -5.99 4.52 -9.84
N LEU A 554 -7.26 4.38 -10.22
CA LEU A 554 -7.68 3.69 -11.44
C LEU A 554 -7.43 4.51 -12.70
N ASN A 555 -7.56 5.83 -12.64
CA ASN A 555 -7.52 6.71 -13.81
C ASN A 555 -6.26 7.58 -13.93
N ARG A 556 -5.27 7.48 -13.02
CA ARG A 556 -4.00 8.27 -13.09
C ARG A 556 -3.25 8.20 -14.42
N LYS A 557 -3.34 7.09 -15.16
CA LYS A 557 -2.71 6.91 -16.48
C LYS A 557 -3.50 7.53 -17.64
N LYS A 558 -4.77 7.91 -17.43
CA LYS A 558 -5.63 8.56 -18.44
C LYS A 558 -5.34 10.06 -18.56
N ALA A 559 -6.00 10.74 -19.50
CA ALA A 559 -5.84 12.16 -19.80
C ALA A 559 -6.08 13.06 -18.57
N LYS A 560 -5.43 14.23 -18.54
CA LYS A 560 -5.47 15.18 -17.40
C LYS A 560 -6.90 15.61 -17.03
N THR A 561 -7.79 15.74 -18.02
CA THR A 561 -9.20 16.13 -17.85
C THR A 561 -10.00 15.15 -16.99
N MET A 562 -9.57 13.88 -16.95
CA MET A 562 -10.19 12.78 -16.21
C MET A 562 -9.67 12.65 -14.77
N ARG A 563 -8.79 13.55 -14.31
CA ARG A 563 -8.21 13.50 -12.95
C ARG A 563 -8.88 14.52 -12.04
N ARG A 564 -10.11 14.23 -11.62
CA ARG A 564 -10.95 15.16 -10.87
C ARG A 564 -10.33 15.60 -9.54
N SER A 565 -9.75 14.65 -8.80
CA SER A 565 -9.14 14.88 -7.48
C SER A 565 -8.06 15.96 -7.43
N LEU A 566 -7.44 16.28 -8.58
CA LEU A 566 -6.31 17.21 -8.71
C LEU A 566 -6.71 18.56 -9.31
N LYS A 567 -8.01 18.80 -9.55
CA LYS A 567 -8.53 20.09 -9.98
C LYS A 567 -8.62 21.04 -8.77
N PRO A 568 -8.57 22.37 -8.97
CA PRO A 568 -8.92 23.32 -7.93
C PRO A 568 -10.37 23.11 -7.45
N PRO A 569 -10.65 23.27 -6.15
CA PRO A 569 -12.01 23.18 -5.64
C PRO A 569 -12.85 24.35 -6.15
N THR A 570 -14.08 24.07 -6.56
CA THR A 570 -15.07 25.12 -6.86
C THR A 570 -15.60 25.76 -5.57
N LEU A 571 -16.15 26.98 -5.64
CA LEU A 571 -16.80 27.63 -4.49
C LEU A 571 -17.88 26.75 -3.84
N ASN A 572 -18.66 26.01 -4.64
CA ASN A 572 -19.66 25.07 -4.11
C ASN A 572 -19.02 23.90 -3.34
N GLN A 573 -17.85 23.43 -3.76
CA GLN A 573 -17.13 22.37 -3.03
C GLN A 573 -16.53 22.90 -1.73
N LEU A 574 -15.93 24.10 -1.74
CA LEU A 574 -15.48 24.77 -0.52
C LEU A 574 -16.63 25.03 0.44
N GLN A 575 -17.81 25.40 -0.07
CA GLN A 575 -19.01 25.55 0.72
C GLN A 575 -19.43 24.23 1.38
N ARG A 576 -19.53 23.13 0.63
CA ARG A 576 -19.87 21.81 1.18
C ARG A 576 -18.88 21.35 2.25
N TYR A 577 -17.58 21.58 2.02
CA TYR A 577 -16.53 21.34 3.01
C TYR A 577 -16.78 22.16 4.29
N ALA A 578 -17.01 23.47 4.16
CA ALA A 578 -17.18 24.37 5.28
C ALA A 578 -18.46 24.07 6.08
N ASP A 579 -19.57 23.82 5.38
CA ASP A 579 -20.84 23.38 5.98
C ASP A 579 -20.66 22.09 6.78
N ARG A 580 -19.91 21.11 6.24
CA ARG A 580 -19.62 19.85 6.93
C ARG A 580 -18.77 20.06 8.18
N LEU A 581 -17.74 20.88 8.09
CA LEU A 581 -16.86 21.18 9.23
C LEU A 581 -17.62 21.90 10.34
N CYS A 582 -18.42 22.92 9.99
CA CYS A 582 -19.30 23.61 10.93
C CYS A 582 -20.30 22.64 11.56
N LYS A 583 -20.93 21.74 10.78
CA LYS A 583 -21.86 20.74 11.32
C LYS A 583 -21.22 19.86 12.40
N GLN A 584 -19.96 19.45 12.20
CA GLN A 584 -19.25 18.64 13.20
C GLN A 584 -18.88 19.43 14.44
N LEU A 585 -18.24 20.60 14.27
CA LEU A 585 -17.73 21.37 15.40
C LEU A 585 -18.82 22.09 16.18
N ASN A 586 -19.90 22.54 15.52
CA ASN A 586 -21.01 23.23 16.20
C ASN A 586 -21.73 22.31 17.19
N SER A 587 -21.77 21.00 16.95
CA SER A 587 -22.33 20.05 17.92
C SER A 587 -21.63 20.09 19.28
N ILE A 588 -20.35 20.50 19.31
CA ILE A 588 -19.55 20.66 20.52
C ILE A 588 -19.67 22.10 21.05
N LEU A 589 -19.57 23.10 20.17
CA LEU A 589 -19.62 24.52 20.55
C LEU A 589 -20.99 24.98 21.06
N GLU A 590 -22.06 24.26 20.71
CA GLU A 590 -23.40 24.49 21.22
C GLU A 590 -23.47 24.44 22.75
N PHE A 591 -22.67 23.59 23.40
CA PHE A 591 -22.60 23.52 24.86
C PHE A 591 -22.03 24.78 25.51
N GLU A 592 -21.28 25.59 24.76
CA GLU A 592 -20.74 26.88 25.19
C GLU A 592 -21.60 28.08 24.75
N GLY A 593 -22.74 27.84 24.09
CA GLY A 593 -23.57 28.89 23.51
C GLY A 593 -22.91 29.60 22.31
N LYS A 594 -21.96 28.93 21.64
CA LYS A 594 -21.22 29.44 20.49
C LYS A 594 -21.55 28.67 19.21
N THR A 595 -21.16 29.23 18.07
CA THR A 595 -21.28 28.60 16.75
C THR A 595 -20.22 29.14 15.80
N LEU A 596 -19.88 28.37 14.76
CA LEU A 596 -18.96 28.77 13.70
C LEU A 596 -19.74 29.23 12.46
N ASN A 597 -19.40 30.42 12.00
CA ASN A 597 -19.69 30.89 10.65
C ASN A 597 -18.43 30.78 9.80
N TYR A 598 -18.57 30.67 8.48
CA TYR A 598 -17.41 30.67 7.58
C TYR A 598 -17.45 31.78 6.52
N THR A 599 -16.26 32.15 6.06
CA THR A 599 -16.04 33.01 4.89
C THR A 599 -15.23 32.27 3.85
N LEU A 600 -15.79 32.19 2.65
CA LEU A 600 -15.13 31.62 1.47
C LEU A 600 -14.44 32.73 0.69
N TYR A 601 -13.21 32.48 0.27
CA TYR A 601 -12.45 33.38 -0.58
C TYR A 601 -12.51 32.94 -2.04
N ASP A 602 -13.00 33.80 -2.92
CA ASP A 602 -12.97 33.59 -4.37
C ASP A 602 -11.55 33.79 -4.90
N ILE A 603 -10.88 32.67 -5.14
CA ILE A 603 -9.45 32.59 -5.50
C ILE A 603 -9.33 32.06 -6.93
N ARG A 604 -8.37 32.60 -7.69
CA ARG A 604 -8.08 32.13 -9.06
C ARG A 604 -7.74 30.64 -9.10
N GLU A 605 -8.17 29.96 -10.17
CA GLU A 605 -7.93 28.52 -10.38
C GLU A 605 -6.44 28.13 -10.43
N ASP A 606 -5.54 29.06 -10.76
CA ASP A 606 -4.09 28.82 -10.81
C ASP A 606 -3.38 29.03 -9.46
N SER A 607 -4.11 29.45 -8.41
CA SER A 607 -3.55 29.58 -7.07
C SER A 607 -3.09 28.23 -6.52
N PRO A 608 -1.87 28.15 -5.94
CA PRO A 608 -1.34 26.90 -5.40
C PRO A 608 -2.02 26.45 -4.11
N LEU A 609 -2.74 27.35 -3.42
CA LEU A 609 -3.45 27.13 -2.16
C LEU A 609 -4.86 27.72 -2.21
N SER A 610 -5.77 27.13 -1.45
CA SER A 610 -7.10 27.64 -1.16
C SER A 610 -7.20 27.93 0.35
N VAL A 611 -8.12 28.80 0.75
CA VAL A 611 -8.34 29.15 2.16
C VAL A 611 -9.83 29.24 2.47
N VAL A 612 -10.21 28.72 3.63
CA VAL A 612 -11.51 28.95 4.26
C VAL A 612 -11.26 29.50 5.65
N GLU A 613 -11.93 30.59 5.97
CA GLU A 613 -11.94 31.18 7.31
C GLU A 613 -13.19 30.73 8.06
N PHE A 614 -13.01 30.34 9.31
CA PHE A 614 -14.07 30.07 10.26
C PHE A 614 -13.97 31.09 11.40
N LYS A 615 -15.12 31.61 11.82
CA LYS A 615 -15.21 32.59 12.90
C LYS A 615 -16.20 32.11 13.94
N GLN A 616 -15.74 32.02 15.19
CA GLN A 616 -16.55 31.73 16.35
C GLN A 616 -17.40 32.96 16.72
N VAL A 617 -18.69 32.75 16.89
CA VAL A 617 -19.65 33.79 17.28
C VAL A 617 -20.61 33.26 18.35
N SER A 618 -21.16 34.16 19.17
CA SER A 618 -22.22 33.81 20.13
C SER A 618 -23.52 33.53 19.38
N GLN A 619 -24.24 32.47 19.79
CA GLN A 619 -25.52 32.11 19.19
C GLN A 619 -26.57 33.21 19.33
N THR A 620 -26.57 33.96 20.43
CA THR A 620 -27.56 35.01 20.71
C THR A 620 -27.37 36.27 19.88
N THR A 621 -26.18 36.46 19.30
CA THR A 621 -25.79 37.67 18.55
C THR A 621 -25.51 37.38 17.07
N SER A 622 -25.75 36.15 16.61
CA SER A 622 -25.45 35.71 15.25
C SER A 622 -26.40 36.34 14.22
N ASN A 623 -26.06 37.55 13.76
CA ASN A 623 -26.62 38.16 12.55
C ASN A 623 -25.67 38.02 11.34
N GLN A 624 -24.43 37.57 11.54
CA GLN A 624 -23.50 37.28 10.44
C GLN A 624 -23.86 35.94 9.80
N LYS A 625 -24.12 35.96 8.49
CA LYS A 625 -24.33 34.76 7.68
C LYS A 625 -23.02 34.33 7.04
N ASN A 626 -22.93 33.04 6.69
CA ASN A 626 -21.88 32.52 5.82
C ASN A 626 -21.77 33.39 4.56
N SER A 627 -20.56 33.78 4.19
CA SER A 627 -20.32 34.72 3.10
C SER A 627 -19.23 34.26 2.15
N THR A 628 -19.30 34.75 0.92
CA THR A 628 -18.22 34.63 -0.07
C THR A 628 -17.70 36.02 -0.35
N THR A 629 -16.38 36.19 -0.37
CA THR A 629 -15.73 37.47 -0.64
C THR A 629 -14.51 37.30 -1.54
N LYS A 630 -14.06 38.41 -2.12
CA LYS A 630 -12.82 38.49 -2.89
C LYS A 630 -11.93 39.56 -2.27
N ILE A 631 -10.69 39.21 -1.97
CA ILE A 631 -9.69 40.12 -1.40
C ILE A 631 -8.60 40.34 -2.43
N GLU A 632 -8.31 41.60 -2.73
CA GLU A 632 -7.19 41.98 -3.60
C GLU A 632 -5.85 41.69 -2.90
N GLY A 633 -4.91 41.04 -3.59
CA GLY A 633 -3.58 40.71 -3.06
C GLY A 633 -3.49 39.36 -2.32
N LEU A 634 -4.62 38.67 -2.11
CA LEU A 634 -4.63 37.39 -1.39
C LEU A 634 -3.89 36.29 -2.17
N GLU A 635 -4.01 36.26 -3.49
CA GLU A 635 -3.33 35.25 -4.31
C GLU A 635 -1.80 35.38 -4.26
N GLU A 636 -1.26 36.60 -4.26
CA GLU A 636 0.18 36.84 -4.12
C GLU A 636 0.68 36.33 -2.77
N LEU A 637 -0.07 36.57 -1.69
CA LEU A 637 0.22 36.04 -0.36
C LEU A 637 0.17 34.50 -0.34
N LEU A 638 -0.85 33.88 -0.96
CA LEU A 638 -0.96 32.42 -1.02
C LEU A 638 0.20 31.78 -1.82
N ILE A 639 0.70 32.45 -2.86
CA ILE A 639 1.89 32.02 -3.59
C ILE A 639 3.13 32.06 -2.69
N GLU A 640 3.30 33.11 -1.90
CA GLU A 640 4.41 33.24 -0.95
C GLU A 640 4.34 32.17 0.14
N ILE A 641 3.17 32.00 0.77
CA ILE A 641 2.91 30.94 1.76
C ILE A 641 3.24 29.58 1.15
N SER A 642 2.79 29.30 -0.08
CA SER A 642 3.06 28.01 -0.72
C SER A 642 4.54 27.72 -0.94
N LYS A 643 5.39 28.73 -1.13
CA LYS A 643 6.85 28.54 -1.24
C LYS A 643 7.43 28.15 0.11
N ASN A 644 7.00 28.82 1.18
CA ASN A 644 7.47 28.57 2.55
C ASN A 644 6.97 27.24 3.12
N LEU A 645 5.81 26.74 2.67
CA LEU A 645 5.27 25.44 3.08
C LEU A 645 5.98 24.24 2.46
N ARG A 646 6.84 24.46 1.46
CA ARG A 646 7.56 23.39 0.77
C ARG A 646 8.94 23.22 1.38
N ASN A 647 9.12 22.15 2.15
CA ASN A 647 10.41 21.79 2.75
C ASN A 647 11.08 20.67 1.94
N GLN A 648 12.37 20.84 1.60
CA GLN A 648 13.16 19.83 0.90
C GLN A 648 13.88 18.93 1.91
N ILE A 649 13.51 17.64 1.94
CA ILE A 649 14.12 16.63 2.80
C ILE A 649 15.36 16.00 2.13
N SER A 650 15.29 15.80 0.81
CA SER A 650 16.41 15.35 -0.02
C SER A 650 16.28 15.92 -1.43
N GLU A 651 17.26 15.65 -2.31
CA GLU A 651 17.29 16.18 -3.69
C GLU A 651 15.93 16.05 -4.41
N HIS A 652 15.27 14.91 -4.23
CA HIS A 652 13.99 14.60 -4.87
C HIS A 652 12.82 14.42 -3.92
N VAL A 653 12.98 14.57 -2.60
CA VAL A 653 11.89 14.36 -1.62
C VAL A 653 11.54 15.65 -0.90
N TYR A 654 10.26 16.00 -0.93
CA TYR A 654 9.71 17.22 -0.37
C TYR A 654 8.54 16.90 0.55
N VAL A 655 8.42 17.66 1.64
CA VAL A 655 7.22 17.68 2.49
C VAL A 655 6.52 19.01 2.24
N ARG A 656 5.21 18.98 2.04
CA ARG A 656 4.41 20.19 1.81
C ARG A 656 3.37 20.34 2.91
N GLY A 657 3.56 21.30 3.81
CA GLY A 657 2.67 21.52 4.95
C GLY A 657 1.27 21.99 4.55
N HIS A 658 0.29 21.72 5.42
CA HIS A 658 -1.03 22.34 5.45
C HIS A 658 -1.08 23.24 6.69
N LEU A 659 -1.75 24.40 6.62
CA LEU A 659 -1.84 25.32 7.75
C LEU A 659 -3.23 25.35 8.35
N ARG A 660 -3.26 25.37 9.68
CA ARG A 660 -4.37 25.81 10.51
C ARG A 660 -3.85 26.97 11.35
N VAL A 661 -4.41 28.16 11.16
CA VAL A 661 -3.97 29.37 11.86
C VAL A 661 -5.09 29.82 12.80
N TYR A 662 -4.83 29.75 14.10
CA TYR A 662 -5.75 30.20 15.14
C TYR A 662 -5.41 31.64 15.53
N GLU A 663 -6.33 32.56 15.32
CA GLU A 663 -6.20 33.97 15.70
C GLU A 663 -7.45 34.45 16.44
N ARG A 664 -7.39 34.50 17.77
CA ARG A 664 -8.53 34.86 18.64
C ARG A 664 -9.76 33.98 18.33
N GLU A 665 -10.82 34.57 17.78
CA GLU A 665 -12.07 33.89 17.40
C GLU A 665 -12.04 33.37 15.95
N HIS A 666 -10.91 33.48 15.25
CA HIS A 666 -10.76 33.10 13.85
C HIS A 666 -9.88 31.85 13.70
N LEU A 667 -10.28 30.98 12.78
CA LEU A 667 -9.52 29.83 12.32
C LEU A 667 -9.40 29.89 10.80
N TYR A 668 -8.18 29.97 10.29
CA TYR A 668 -7.92 29.85 8.85
C TYR A 668 -7.39 28.46 8.54
N ILE A 669 -8.08 27.74 7.66
CA ILE A 669 -7.60 26.48 7.09
C ILE A 669 -7.04 26.80 5.71
N ILE A 670 -5.75 26.53 5.48
CA ILE A 670 -5.05 26.79 4.22
C ILE A 670 -4.40 25.50 3.73
N LYS A 671 -4.86 25.00 2.58
CA LYS A 671 -4.44 23.72 2.00
C LYS A 671 -4.18 23.87 0.50
N PRO A 672 -3.46 22.93 -0.15
CA PRO A 672 -3.33 22.92 -1.60
C PRO A 672 -4.68 22.99 -2.31
N SER A 673 -4.72 23.71 -3.43
CA SER A 673 -5.90 23.85 -4.29
C SER A 673 -6.15 22.57 -5.10
N GLU A 674 -6.49 21.48 -4.40
CA GLU A 674 -6.86 20.20 -5.01
C GLU A 674 -8.14 19.70 -4.36
N GLU A 675 -9.17 19.35 -5.15
CA GLU A 675 -10.49 18.93 -4.68
C GLU A 675 -10.43 17.88 -3.56
N ARG A 676 -9.48 16.93 -3.63
CA ARG A 676 -9.32 15.87 -2.62
C ARG A 676 -9.00 16.36 -1.21
N PHE A 677 -8.41 17.55 -1.07
CA PHE A 677 -8.12 18.15 0.23
C PHE A 677 -9.28 18.98 0.77
N TRP A 678 -10.35 19.16 -0.01
CA TRP A 678 -11.53 19.96 0.31
C TRP A 678 -12.83 19.17 0.13
N SER A 679 -12.77 17.86 0.31
CA SER A 679 -13.94 16.97 0.29
C SER A 679 -14.70 17.01 1.63
N GLU A 680 -15.93 16.52 1.70
CA GLU A 680 -16.66 16.48 2.96
C GLU A 680 -16.00 15.53 3.97
N SER A 681 -15.44 14.41 3.50
CA SER A 681 -14.57 13.52 4.29
C SER A 681 -13.30 14.22 4.80
N ALA A 682 -12.70 15.13 4.03
CA ALA A 682 -11.58 15.95 4.51
C ALA A 682 -12.03 16.90 5.63
N ALA A 683 -13.25 17.44 5.56
CA ALA A 683 -13.81 18.26 6.63
C ALA A 683 -14.02 17.47 7.93
N LEU A 684 -14.44 16.19 7.83
CA LEU A 684 -14.54 15.30 8.99
C LEU A 684 -13.16 15.11 9.66
N ASN A 685 -12.14 14.75 8.87
CA ASN A 685 -10.78 14.54 9.38
C ASN A 685 -10.15 15.82 9.96
N ASP A 686 -10.40 16.98 9.34
CA ASP A 686 -9.95 18.26 9.86
C ASP A 686 -10.66 18.62 11.17
N ALA A 687 -11.96 18.34 11.30
CA ALA A 687 -12.70 18.55 12.54
C ALA A 687 -12.12 17.71 13.69
N ASP A 688 -11.86 16.42 13.47
CA ASP A 688 -11.23 15.53 14.47
C ASP A 688 -9.85 16.06 14.89
N THR A 689 -9.08 16.56 13.92
CA THR A 689 -7.75 17.13 14.19
C THR A 689 -7.86 18.42 15.01
N ILE A 690 -8.80 19.30 14.69
CA ILE A 690 -9.04 20.55 15.44
C ILE A 690 -9.45 20.24 16.88
N ILE A 691 -10.32 19.26 17.09
CA ILE A 691 -10.75 18.82 18.42
C ILE A 691 -9.54 18.31 19.22
N ARG A 692 -8.71 17.45 18.62
CA ARG A 692 -7.49 16.95 19.27
C ARG A 692 -6.52 18.07 19.65
N GLU A 693 -6.25 18.99 18.71
CA GLU A 693 -5.36 20.15 18.95
C GLU A 693 -5.86 21.01 20.12
N HIS A 694 -7.19 21.19 20.27
CA HIS A 694 -7.77 21.92 21.40
C HIS A 694 -7.67 21.15 22.72
N MET A 695 -7.90 19.84 22.73
CA MET A 695 -7.77 19.02 23.94
C MET A 695 -6.33 19.02 24.46
N GLU A 696 -5.34 18.86 23.57
CA GLU A 696 -3.91 18.89 23.93
C GLU A 696 -3.48 20.26 24.48
N ALA A 697 -4.03 21.36 23.94
CA ALA A 697 -3.76 22.71 24.42
C ALA A 697 -4.34 22.97 25.83
N VAL A 698 -5.50 22.39 26.16
CA VAL A 698 -6.13 22.49 27.48
C VAL A 698 -5.35 21.69 28.55
N ASP A 699 -4.77 20.56 28.17
CA ASP A 699 -3.96 19.71 29.06
C ASP A 699 -2.52 20.23 29.27
N GLY A 700 -2.14 21.34 28.63
CA GLY A 700 -0.87 22.03 28.87
C GLY A 700 0.37 21.34 28.28
N VAL A 701 0.22 20.59 27.18
CA VAL A 701 1.30 19.78 26.57
C VAL A 701 1.94 20.45 25.33
N LEU A 702 1.73 21.76 25.11
CA LEU A 702 2.38 22.52 24.02
C LEU A 702 3.65 23.25 24.46
#